data_AF-A0A327NNV5-F1
#
_entry.id   AF-A0A327NNV5-F1
#
_cell.length_a   1.000
_cell.length_b   1.000
_cell.length_c   1.000
_cell.angle_alpha   90.00
_cell.angle_beta   90.00
_cell.angle_gamma   90.00
#
_symmetry.space_group_name_H-M   'P 1'
#
loop_
_entity.id
_entity.type
_entity.pdbx_description
1 polymer ?
#
loop_
_entity_poly.entity_id
_entity_poly.type
_entity_poly.pdbx_seq_one_letter_code
_entity_poly.pdbx_strand_id
1 'polypeptide(L)'
;MKRALLLLGFIANCLVLQAQHLFGNEWINTSQKYLKFSVNQSGVYRVSYEDIKSTDPSFLQTNPVNWQLFFRGQEVAIRVVGQQDGVFDAQDYVEFYGEGNDGSQDSLLYRPQKRLHPYQTLFSDKAAYFLTSSSTMAGKRMPELTTSAQGLTAEAFHIEENVQAFTSEYTFNNLKGVEPALQQSYFEPGEGWSGPLLAKDSIGVVRVNLTNRVSTSAWPIALEGMVNGRDNTFARQIQVDLSPTTSLTTLTFSGFASQSFQATINPATLQNEQFTLRFTPDKTNSTNSFSINYVKVSYPQAVDMAGQTSKVFHIPTNPRLIALLAIKNVPQGSAAYDITDKINCRYLSEKPTGDQTLVVVSETNRKRDILITSKTLKPLAIHIASFPTVFPSSATYLIITHASLKQSAGTYAAYRASAAGGSHTPFIVEADSLYDQFNYGERSPLALRRFADYMLANSGVKNLLLIGKACSYPYYIKTAPDDLVPTIGYPGSDILLTAGLSGYSANTPALPTGRLNVTTNEQVLTYLEKIKQLEGSTPNDLWRKHIIHISGGKTKEEAQSLRTALAGIGNIFTNGLLGGEISTFSKSATTEVESINISPLVNNGVSLITFFGHAGPAITDMNFGFASPPENGFANKFYPFMFFNGCGVGEIFSRFNTLSTDWLLAPNKGASIVLAHSYLSFEQPTTLYLNKLYSILYTDATSLGMPFGKVQQQVNSGLDKETSDPFNVSVMLEMILQGDPAVSLYPLPNPDFSVAPKGMYIQSSVVGSSLKNSDSIKVVIPLTNLGKFVVGQSVSVSLTKTTSTVGTTVPLRINAFRYRDTLVYTMPKDETLQKLELLIDPTNQITELSKTNNSATLLIDWTQAQNSSSYPLQALPDRISPEINVFIDGTIKENKAVVRLNPQVEIFIQDENPLSPKDSSAVDVYLKSCATCDPQKLSSRSFSVSAVSANQLQITTSLSLKAGSTYQLIVFGKDAAGNRTQPPYTLDIVTLATDEPITLRTYPNPASTYVKFELNLNVLELPAESRLTIYNQSGVRIFDNNFLVSTGKNSLLWQGLTPGIYPYSLQLTWKDGRTEVRTGKVSWQP
;
A
#
# COMPACT_ATOMS: atom_id res chain seq x y z
N MET A 1 19.40 59.47 15.32
CA MET A 1 19.13 58.37 16.27
C MET A 1 17.67 57.89 16.30
N LYS A 2 16.66 58.73 16.56
CA LYS A 2 15.25 58.27 16.67
C LYS A 2 14.69 57.52 15.45
N ARG A 3 15.00 57.95 14.22
CA ARG A 3 14.60 57.24 12.97
C ARG A 3 15.32 55.90 12.77
N ALA A 4 16.57 55.78 13.21
CA ALA A 4 17.33 54.53 13.13
C ALA A 4 16.85 53.50 14.16
N LEU A 5 16.46 53.94 15.36
CA LEU A 5 15.82 53.10 16.38
C LEU A 5 14.41 52.65 15.98
N LEU A 6 13.64 53.50 15.29
CA LEU A 6 12.36 53.11 14.69
C LEU A 6 12.53 52.09 13.56
N LEU A 7 13.56 52.26 12.72
CA LEU A 7 13.87 51.31 11.64
C LEU A 7 14.38 49.96 12.20
N LEU A 8 15.24 49.98 13.22
CA LEU A 8 15.68 48.78 13.96
C LEU A 8 14.52 48.11 14.68
N GLY A 9 13.61 48.88 15.26
CA GLY A 9 12.36 48.38 15.86
C GLY A 9 11.42 47.77 14.82
N PHE A 10 11.32 48.35 13.62
CA PHE A 10 10.51 47.82 12.51
C PHE A 10 11.13 46.55 11.92
N ILE A 11 12.45 46.51 11.75
CA ILE A 11 13.18 45.33 11.27
C ILE A 11 13.10 44.20 12.31
N ALA A 12 13.25 44.50 13.60
CA ALA A 12 13.08 43.52 14.66
C ALA A 12 11.64 42.98 14.74
N ASN A 13 10.61 43.83 14.59
CA ASN A 13 9.21 43.37 14.56
C ASN A 13 8.86 42.60 13.27
N CYS A 14 9.41 42.98 12.12
CA CYS A 14 9.24 42.23 10.87
C CYS A 14 9.92 40.85 10.94
N LEU A 15 11.08 40.74 11.60
CA LEU A 15 11.76 39.46 11.83
C LEU A 15 11.01 38.57 12.84
N VAL A 16 10.37 39.16 13.85
CA VAL A 16 9.56 38.40 14.83
C VAL A 16 8.22 37.94 14.24
N LEU A 17 7.59 38.73 13.35
CA LEU A 17 6.35 38.35 12.65
C LEU A 17 6.57 37.32 11.53
N GLN A 18 7.76 37.25 10.93
CA GLN A 18 8.14 36.16 10.01
C GLN A 18 8.72 34.92 10.73
N ALA A 19 8.85 34.96 12.06
CA ALA A 19 9.38 33.85 12.87
C ALA A 19 8.30 33.03 13.61
N GLN A 20 7.02 33.38 13.50
CA GLN A 20 5.96 32.53 14.02
C GLN A 20 5.69 31.37 13.05
N HIS A 21 6.08 30.19 13.47
CA HIS A 21 5.84 28.95 12.76
C HIS A 21 4.34 28.62 12.81
N LEU A 22 3.61 28.85 11.71
CA LEU A 22 2.16 28.65 11.64
C LEU A 22 1.82 27.19 11.31
N PHE A 23 1.05 26.55 12.17
CA PHE A 23 0.49 25.20 12.04
C PHE A 23 -0.94 25.20 11.50
N GLY A 24 -1.63 26.34 11.44
CA GLY A 24 -2.98 26.48 10.91
C GLY A 24 -4.10 26.35 11.95
N ASN A 25 -3.74 26.24 13.23
CA ASN A 25 -4.68 26.16 14.37
C ASN A 25 -4.70 27.45 15.22
N GLU A 26 -3.96 28.49 14.85
CA GLU A 26 -3.74 29.70 15.65
C GLU A 26 -5.02 30.54 15.86
N TRP A 27 -6.01 30.35 15.00
CA TRP A 27 -7.29 31.08 15.03
C TRP A 27 -8.29 30.50 16.05
N ILE A 28 -7.98 29.36 16.66
CA ILE A 28 -8.90 28.62 17.53
C ILE A 28 -8.71 29.06 18.97
N ASN A 29 -9.81 29.45 19.62
CA ASN A 29 -9.90 29.59 21.07
C ASN A 29 -10.68 28.40 21.63
N THR A 30 -9.97 27.46 22.24
CA THR A 30 -10.54 26.19 22.73
C THR A 30 -11.54 26.35 23.89
N SER A 31 -11.66 27.54 24.49
CA SER A 31 -12.70 27.86 25.48
C SER A 31 -14.04 28.27 24.85
N GLN A 32 -14.08 28.52 23.55
CA GLN A 32 -15.28 28.93 22.83
C GLN A 32 -15.99 27.74 22.15
N LYS A 33 -17.28 27.91 21.88
CA LYS A 33 -18.09 26.98 21.08
C LYS A 33 -18.05 27.39 19.62
N TYR A 34 -17.97 26.41 18.73
CA TYR A 34 -17.95 26.64 17.29
C TYR A 34 -19.07 25.87 16.59
N LEU A 35 -19.70 26.52 15.61
CA LEU A 35 -20.58 25.90 14.62
C LEU A 35 -19.87 25.92 13.27
N LYS A 36 -19.66 24.75 12.67
CA LYS A 36 -19.06 24.58 11.35
C LYS A 36 -20.14 24.61 10.28
N PHE A 37 -20.02 25.53 9.33
CA PHE A 37 -20.84 25.64 8.13
C PHE A 37 -20.07 25.07 6.93
N SER A 38 -20.63 24.06 6.29
CA SER A 38 -20.05 23.48 5.08
C SER A 38 -20.58 24.17 3.82
N VAL A 39 -19.67 24.67 2.96
CA VAL A 39 -19.98 25.47 1.77
C VAL A 39 -19.28 24.89 0.53
N ASN A 40 -19.90 24.92 -0.65
CA ASN A 40 -19.31 24.38 -1.89
C ASN A 40 -19.38 25.30 -3.12
N GLN A 41 -19.97 26.48 -2.98
CA GLN A 41 -20.11 27.44 -4.08
C GLN A 41 -20.11 28.86 -3.55
N SER A 42 -19.67 29.80 -4.39
CA SER A 42 -19.66 31.22 -4.03
C SER A 42 -21.06 31.84 -4.02
N GLY A 43 -21.33 32.69 -3.04
CA GLY A 43 -22.58 33.44 -2.95
C GLY A 43 -22.88 33.98 -1.55
N VAL A 44 -24.02 34.64 -1.40
CA VAL A 44 -24.50 35.13 -0.09
C VAL A 44 -25.23 34.01 0.63
N TYR A 45 -24.71 33.60 1.78
CA TYR A 45 -25.30 32.59 2.65
C TYR A 45 -26.10 33.24 3.76
N ARG A 46 -27.25 32.65 4.08
CA ARG A 46 -28.12 33.05 5.18
C ARG A 46 -28.35 31.89 6.13
N VAL A 47 -28.06 32.10 7.40
CA VAL A 47 -28.26 31.15 8.50
C VAL A 47 -29.30 31.74 9.44
N SER A 48 -30.46 31.10 9.54
CA SER A 48 -31.59 31.55 10.37
C SER A 48 -31.48 31.07 11.81
N TYR A 49 -32.30 31.65 12.69
CA TYR A 49 -32.53 31.15 14.05
C TYR A 49 -32.79 29.65 14.12
N GLU A 50 -33.66 29.11 13.28
CA GLU A 50 -34.01 27.69 13.32
C GLU A 50 -32.84 26.78 12.88
N ASP A 51 -32.00 27.26 11.95
CA ASP A 51 -30.80 26.54 11.53
C ASP A 51 -29.79 26.40 12.69
N ILE A 52 -29.63 27.45 13.52
CA ILE A 52 -28.77 27.40 14.73
C ILE A 52 -29.45 26.59 15.83
N LYS A 53 -30.74 26.84 16.10
CA LYS A 53 -31.51 26.15 17.15
C LYS A 53 -31.52 24.65 16.98
N SER A 54 -31.71 24.16 15.75
CA SER A 54 -31.72 22.73 15.45
C SER A 54 -30.35 22.07 15.61
N THR A 55 -29.25 22.85 15.56
CA THR A 55 -27.88 22.34 15.73
C THR A 55 -27.41 22.44 17.18
N ASP A 56 -27.48 23.63 17.79
CA ASP A 56 -27.10 23.89 19.18
C ASP A 56 -27.96 25.03 19.77
N PRO A 57 -29.08 24.69 20.46
CA PRO A 57 -29.92 25.67 21.13
C PRO A 57 -29.16 26.53 22.16
N SER A 58 -28.07 26.01 22.74
CA SER A 58 -27.31 26.74 23.75
C SER A 58 -26.45 27.86 23.16
N PHE A 59 -26.13 27.78 21.86
CA PHE A 59 -25.41 28.85 21.17
C PHE A 59 -26.24 30.14 21.09
N LEU A 60 -27.57 30.01 20.97
CA LEU A 60 -28.52 31.14 20.95
C LEU A 60 -28.58 31.93 22.26
N GLN A 61 -28.00 31.41 23.35
CA GLN A 61 -27.89 32.14 24.62
C GLN A 61 -26.71 33.13 24.64
N THR A 62 -25.85 33.09 23.62
CA THR A 62 -24.71 34.01 23.49
C THR A 62 -25.14 35.29 22.77
N ASN A 63 -24.49 36.41 23.09
CA ASN A 63 -24.86 37.70 22.51
C ASN A 63 -24.43 37.79 21.03
N PRO A 64 -25.37 38.00 20.08
CA PRO A 64 -25.08 38.06 18.65
C PRO A 64 -24.13 39.19 18.25
N VAL A 65 -23.96 40.24 19.06
CA VAL A 65 -22.93 41.30 18.84
C VAL A 65 -21.51 40.75 18.90
N ASN A 66 -21.29 39.68 19.67
CA ASN A 66 -19.97 39.07 19.83
C ASN A 66 -19.74 37.88 18.90
N TRP A 67 -20.67 37.60 17.98
CA TRP A 67 -20.53 36.50 17.03
C TRP A 67 -19.49 36.83 15.96
N GLN A 68 -18.53 35.93 15.80
CA GLN A 68 -17.42 35.99 14.86
C GLN A 68 -17.52 34.79 13.90
N LEU A 69 -17.31 35.02 12.61
CA LEU A 69 -17.27 33.96 11.61
C LEU A 69 -15.85 33.87 11.05
N PHE A 70 -15.26 32.67 11.05
CA PHE A 70 -13.90 32.45 10.54
C PHE A 70 -13.91 31.63 9.26
N PHE A 71 -13.09 32.04 8.29
CA PHE A 71 -12.79 31.29 7.07
C PHE A 71 -11.27 31.22 6.91
N ARG A 72 -10.72 30.00 6.82
CA ARG A 72 -9.25 29.78 6.71
C ARG A 72 -8.44 30.55 7.76
N GLY A 73 -8.96 30.58 8.99
CA GLY A 73 -8.35 31.25 10.15
C GLY A 73 -8.47 32.77 10.17
N GLN A 74 -9.17 33.39 9.22
CA GLN A 74 -9.41 34.83 9.18
C GLN A 74 -10.88 35.14 9.48
N GLU A 75 -11.11 36.15 10.34
CA GLU A 75 -12.47 36.60 10.63
C GLU A 75 -13.08 37.33 9.42
N VAL A 76 -14.20 36.81 8.92
CA VAL A 76 -14.96 37.38 7.82
C VAL A 76 -16.05 38.32 8.33
N ALA A 77 -16.26 39.41 7.61
CA ALA A 77 -17.34 40.34 7.93
C ALA A 77 -18.70 39.65 7.73
N ILE A 78 -19.57 39.72 8.73
CA ILE A 78 -20.94 39.20 8.66
C ILE A 78 -21.96 40.31 8.88
N ARG A 79 -23.18 40.13 8.37
CA ARG A 79 -24.32 40.96 8.72
C ARG A 79 -25.22 40.15 9.63
N VAL A 80 -25.57 40.69 10.78
CA VAL A 80 -26.50 40.07 11.72
C VAL A 80 -27.73 40.96 11.80
N VAL A 81 -28.83 40.50 11.23
CA VAL A 81 -30.09 41.25 11.23
C VAL A 81 -30.85 40.91 12.51
N GLY A 82 -31.29 41.94 13.24
CA GLY A 82 -31.97 41.81 14.53
C GLY A 82 -31.10 41.99 15.78
N GLN A 83 -29.76 42.02 15.64
CA GLN A 83 -28.82 42.04 16.77
C GLN A 83 -28.92 43.23 17.75
N GLN A 84 -29.75 44.25 17.48
CA GLN A 84 -29.79 45.51 18.22
C GLN A 84 -30.26 45.35 19.67
N ASP A 85 -31.09 44.34 19.96
CA ASP A 85 -31.58 44.04 21.31
C ASP A 85 -30.68 43.06 22.08
N GLY A 86 -29.60 42.59 21.44
CA GLY A 86 -28.65 41.63 22.03
C GLY A 86 -29.19 40.21 22.16
N VAL A 87 -30.32 39.90 21.54
CA VAL A 87 -30.93 38.57 21.46
C VAL A 87 -30.96 38.14 19.99
N PHE A 88 -30.90 36.83 19.73
CA PHE A 88 -31.10 36.30 18.38
C PHE A 88 -32.39 35.48 18.39
N ASP A 89 -33.47 36.05 17.84
CA ASP A 89 -34.83 35.50 17.88
C ASP A 89 -35.29 34.91 16.54
N ALA A 90 -36.55 34.44 16.48
CA ALA A 90 -37.09 33.71 15.34
C ALA A 90 -37.10 34.47 14.00
N GLN A 91 -37.03 35.81 14.00
CA GLN A 91 -36.96 36.62 12.77
C GLN A 91 -35.52 36.95 12.35
N ASP A 92 -34.54 36.60 13.19
CA ASP A 92 -33.15 36.99 12.99
C ASP A 92 -32.39 36.00 12.11
N TYR A 93 -31.37 36.53 11.45
CA TYR A 93 -30.47 35.74 10.61
C TYR A 93 -29.06 36.35 10.53
N VAL A 94 -28.08 35.47 10.33
CA VAL A 94 -26.71 35.83 9.96
C VAL A 94 -26.56 35.70 8.46
N GLU A 95 -25.94 36.69 7.83
CA GLU A 95 -25.70 36.76 6.40
C GLU A 95 -24.21 37.00 6.13
N PHE A 96 -23.62 36.22 5.22
CA PHE A 96 -22.21 36.35 4.86
C PHE A 96 -21.95 35.95 3.41
N TYR A 97 -20.89 36.48 2.81
CA TYR A 97 -20.42 36.00 1.52
C TYR A 97 -19.50 34.79 1.74
N GLY A 98 -19.92 33.63 1.25
CA GLY A 98 -19.19 32.37 1.36
C GLY A 98 -18.65 31.93 0.02
N GLU A 99 -17.54 31.20 0.01
CA GLU A 99 -16.90 30.61 -1.17
C GLU A 99 -16.66 29.11 -0.98
N GLY A 100 -16.79 28.35 -2.06
CA GLY A 100 -16.39 26.95 -2.09
C GLY A 100 -14.86 26.80 -2.02
N ASN A 101 -14.39 25.55 -1.92
CA ASN A 101 -12.94 25.33 -1.95
C ASN A 101 -12.37 25.67 -3.33
N ASP A 102 -11.38 26.54 -3.36
CA ASP A 102 -10.67 27.00 -4.57
C ASP A 102 -9.34 26.26 -4.81
N GLY A 103 -9.01 25.26 -3.99
CA GLY A 103 -7.78 24.48 -4.08
C GLY A 103 -6.51 25.28 -3.73
N SER A 104 -6.62 26.42 -3.06
CA SER A 104 -5.44 27.19 -2.64
C SER A 104 -4.63 26.44 -1.58
N GLN A 105 -5.28 25.70 -0.67
CA GLN A 105 -4.60 24.84 0.30
C GLN A 105 -3.86 23.69 -0.41
N ASP A 106 -4.45 23.10 -1.45
CA ASP A 106 -3.84 22.02 -2.23
C ASP A 106 -2.49 22.43 -2.85
N SER A 107 -2.32 23.71 -3.22
CA SER A 107 -1.06 24.20 -3.79
C SER A 107 0.15 24.07 -2.85
N LEU A 108 -0.07 23.96 -1.55
CA LEU A 108 1.01 23.78 -0.55
C LEU A 108 1.62 22.38 -0.59
N LEU A 109 0.99 21.44 -1.30
CA LEU A 109 1.46 20.08 -1.53
C LEU A 109 2.23 19.91 -2.85
N TYR A 110 2.31 20.97 -3.67
CA TYR A 110 3.11 20.99 -4.90
C TYR A 110 4.58 21.32 -4.60
N ARG A 111 5.49 20.91 -5.48
CA ARG A 111 6.89 21.39 -5.48
C ARG A 111 7.29 21.96 -6.85
N PRO A 112 7.62 23.26 -6.94
CA PRO A 112 7.44 24.30 -5.91
C PRO A 112 5.95 24.44 -5.56
N GLN A 113 5.64 25.04 -4.40
CA GLN A 113 4.27 25.22 -3.86
C GLN A 113 3.40 26.16 -4.72
N LYS A 114 3.12 25.74 -5.95
CA LYS A 114 2.43 26.51 -6.98
C LYS A 114 1.60 25.60 -7.85
N ARG A 115 0.28 25.72 -7.71
CA ARG A 115 -0.72 25.07 -8.56
C ARG A 115 -1.05 26.00 -9.73
N LEU A 116 -0.85 25.54 -10.96
CA LEU A 116 -0.96 26.42 -12.14
C LEU A 116 -2.38 26.59 -12.67
N HIS A 117 -3.24 25.58 -12.57
CA HIS A 117 -4.62 25.68 -13.04
C HIS A 117 -5.58 26.09 -11.90
N PRO A 118 -6.01 27.36 -11.76
CA PRO A 118 -6.66 27.82 -10.52
C PRO A 118 -8.08 27.28 -10.30
N TYR A 119 -8.76 26.72 -11.31
CA TYR A 119 -10.20 26.40 -11.28
C TYR A 119 -10.55 24.94 -10.96
N GLN A 120 -9.70 24.24 -10.21
CA GLN A 120 -9.92 22.84 -9.83
C GLN A 120 -9.41 22.56 -8.41
N THR A 121 -9.98 21.58 -7.73
CA THR A 121 -9.48 21.09 -6.43
C THR A 121 -9.08 19.63 -6.55
N LEU A 122 -8.13 19.20 -5.72
CA LEU A 122 -7.66 17.82 -5.69
C LEU A 122 -8.47 16.98 -4.69
N PHE A 123 -8.60 17.42 -3.44
CA PHE A 123 -9.08 16.58 -2.34
C PHE A 123 -10.53 16.83 -1.91
N SER A 124 -11.03 18.06 -2.04
CA SER A 124 -12.39 18.41 -1.65
C SER A 124 -12.88 19.66 -2.34
N ASP A 125 -14.15 19.65 -2.78
CA ASP A 125 -14.84 20.86 -3.28
C ASP A 125 -15.52 21.66 -2.15
N LYS A 126 -15.45 21.16 -0.91
CA LYS A 126 -16.08 21.78 0.27
C LYS A 126 -15.10 22.63 1.05
N ALA A 127 -15.53 23.83 1.38
CA ALA A 127 -14.91 24.74 2.33
C ALA A 127 -15.70 24.76 3.65
N ALA A 128 -15.06 25.23 4.72
CA ALA A 128 -15.69 25.36 6.03
C ALA A 128 -15.57 26.78 6.58
N TYR A 129 -16.67 27.25 7.15
CA TYR A 129 -16.75 28.49 7.92
C TYR A 129 -17.10 28.15 9.37
N PHE A 130 -16.52 28.85 10.34
CA PHE A 130 -16.71 28.54 11.76
C PHE A 130 -17.28 29.75 12.50
N LEU A 131 -18.55 29.65 12.92
CA LEU A 131 -19.20 30.67 13.74
C LEU A 131 -18.90 30.40 15.22
N THR A 132 -18.45 31.42 15.94
CA THR A 132 -18.19 31.38 17.39
C THR A 132 -18.73 32.64 18.06
N SER A 133 -18.79 32.64 19.38
CA SER A 133 -19.08 33.84 20.17
C SER A 133 -17.89 34.17 21.08
N SER A 134 -17.34 35.37 20.92
CA SER A 134 -16.33 35.89 21.85
C SER A 134 -16.97 36.38 23.14
N SER A 135 -16.23 36.30 24.24
CA SER A 135 -16.64 36.89 25.52
C SER A 135 -16.20 38.35 25.67
N THR A 136 -15.23 38.80 24.88
CA THR A 136 -14.56 40.11 25.06
C THR A 136 -14.53 40.97 23.80
N MET A 137 -14.76 40.40 22.62
CA MET A 137 -14.64 41.11 21.35
C MET A 137 -15.97 41.12 20.59
N ALA A 138 -16.37 42.29 20.12
CA ALA A 138 -17.43 42.39 19.13
C ALA A 138 -16.95 41.74 17.83
N GLY A 139 -17.84 40.99 17.17
CA GLY A 139 -17.48 40.37 15.92
C GLY A 139 -17.46 41.35 14.76
N LYS A 140 -16.72 41.01 13.72
CA LYS A 140 -16.58 41.81 12.51
C LYS A 140 -17.91 41.92 11.79
N ARG A 141 -18.32 43.15 11.44
CA ARG A 141 -19.58 43.41 10.74
C ARG A 141 -19.35 43.91 9.33
N MET A 142 -20.24 43.52 8.41
CA MET A 142 -20.32 44.16 7.10
C MET A 142 -20.81 45.59 7.28
N PRO A 143 -20.03 46.61 6.89
CA PRO A 143 -20.50 47.98 6.93
C PRO A 143 -21.58 48.19 5.85
N GLU A 144 -22.61 48.95 6.18
CA GLU A 144 -23.64 49.40 5.25
C GLU A 144 -23.30 50.78 4.70
N LEU A 145 -23.19 50.90 3.38
CA LEU A 145 -22.80 52.13 2.70
C LEU A 145 -23.97 52.76 1.95
N THR A 146 -24.42 53.92 2.45
CA THR A 146 -25.55 54.71 1.94
C THR A 146 -25.07 56.00 1.26
N THR A 147 -24.45 55.90 0.08
CA THR A 147 -23.94 57.10 -0.64
C THR A 147 -24.97 57.61 -1.68
N SER A 148 -25.17 58.93 -1.78
CA SER A 148 -26.11 59.53 -2.73
C SER A 148 -25.61 59.44 -4.19
N ALA A 149 -26.52 59.10 -5.10
CA ALA A 149 -26.26 59.09 -6.55
C ALA A 149 -26.36 60.47 -7.22
N GLN A 150 -26.73 61.52 -6.48
CA GLN A 150 -26.99 62.85 -7.04
C GLN A 150 -25.73 63.47 -7.66
N GLY A 151 -25.83 63.95 -8.90
CA GLY A 151 -24.73 64.58 -9.62
C GLY A 151 -23.69 63.62 -10.21
N LEU A 152 -23.84 62.31 -10.03
CA LEU A 152 -22.95 61.30 -10.61
C LEU A 152 -23.42 60.88 -12.01
N THR A 153 -22.46 60.62 -12.90
CA THR A 153 -22.72 60.02 -14.21
C THR A 153 -22.56 58.50 -14.11
N ALA A 154 -23.53 57.75 -14.66
CA ALA A 154 -23.49 56.29 -14.66
C ALA A 154 -22.31 55.75 -15.50
N GLU A 155 -21.73 54.63 -15.06
CA GLU A 155 -20.73 53.90 -15.83
C GLU A 155 -21.35 53.32 -17.10
N ALA A 156 -20.65 53.48 -18.23
CA ALA A 156 -21.15 53.02 -19.53
C ALA A 156 -21.07 51.50 -19.71
N PHE A 157 -20.17 50.84 -18.97
CA PHE A 157 -19.96 49.39 -19.01
C PHE A 157 -19.34 48.92 -17.69
N HIS A 158 -19.40 47.63 -17.45
CA HIS A 158 -18.49 46.93 -16.55
C HIS A 158 -17.60 45.98 -17.37
N ILE A 159 -16.56 45.43 -16.76
CA ILE A 159 -15.81 44.32 -17.37
C ILE A 159 -16.54 43.04 -17.02
N GLU A 160 -16.90 42.27 -18.04
CA GLU A 160 -17.36 40.89 -17.85
C GLU A 160 -16.17 39.95 -17.96
N GLU A 161 -16.13 38.92 -17.12
CA GLU A 161 -15.16 37.84 -17.21
C GLU A 161 -15.89 36.51 -17.44
N ASN A 162 -15.60 35.84 -18.56
CA ASN A 162 -16.13 34.50 -18.85
C ASN A 162 -14.98 33.50 -18.87
N VAL A 163 -15.05 32.50 -17.98
CA VAL A 163 -14.07 31.43 -17.85
C VAL A 163 -14.69 30.11 -18.29
N GLN A 164 -14.07 29.46 -19.27
CA GLN A 164 -14.29 28.06 -19.61
C GLN A 164 -13.12 27.24 -19.09
N ALA A 165 -13.29 26.61 -17.93
CA ALA A 165 -12.32 25.70 -17.33
C ALA A 165 -12.67 24.24 -17.69
N PHE A 166 -11.66 23.43 -17.99
CA PHE A 166 -11.83 22.05 -18.40
C PHE A 166 -11.20 21.13 -17.36
N THR A 167 -11.99 20.17 -16.86
CA THR A 167 -11.61 19.29 -15.75
C THR A 167 -12.03 17.83 -15.98
N SER A 168 -12.18 17.42 -17.24
CA SER A 168 -12.68 16.09 -17.62
C SER A 168 -11.64 14.97 -17.46
N GLU A 169 -10.34 15.29 -17.53
CA GLU A 169 -9.26 14.30 -17.42
C GLU A 169 -8.12 14.77 -16.54
N TYR A 170 -7.53 13.86 -15.78
CA TYR A 170 -6.27 14.13 -15.08
C TYR A 170 -5.11 14.12 -16.09
N THR A 171 -4.10 14.99 -15.91
CA THR A 171 -3.03 15.12 -16.90
C THR A 171 -2.09 13.92 -16.89
N PHE A 172 -1.81 13.34 -15.72
CA PHE A 172 -0.97 12.13 -15.55
C PHE A 172 -1.88 10.89 -15.52
N ASN A 173 -2.59 10.63 -16.61
CA ASN A 173 -3.64 9.61 -16.65
C ASN A 173 -3.13 8.24 -17.12
N ASN A 174 -2.95 7.34 -16.16
CA ASN A 174 -2.51 5.97 -16.42
C ASN A 174 -3.55 5.07 -17.11
N LEU A 175 -4.86 5.36 -17.02
CA LEU A 175 -5.89 4.57 -17.71
C LEU A 175 -5.82 4.68 -19.22
N LYS A 176 -5.22 5.77 -19.71
CA LYS A 176 -5.01 6.01 -21.14
C LYS A 176 -3.57 5.73 -21.59
N GLY A 177 -2.71 5.26 -20.68
CA GLY A 177 -1.28 5.01 -20.94
C GLY A 177 -0.47 6.27 -21.23
N VAL A 178 -0.91 7.43 -20.72
CA VAL A 178 -0.25 8.73 -20.94
C VAL A 178 0.29 9.25 -19.63
N GLU A 179 1.58 9.02 -19.41
CA GLU A 179 2.28 9.34 -18.16
C GLU A 179 3.64 9.97 -18.45
N PRO A 180 4.14 10.84 -17.55
CA PRO A 180 5.53 11.27 -17.58
C PRO A 180 6.51 10.09 -17.51
N ALA A 181 7.67 10.21 -18.15
CA ALA A 181 8.74 9.20 -18.07
C ALA A 181 9.29 9.02 -16.64
N LEU A 182 9.15 10.06 -15.81
CA LEU A 182 9.37 10.07 -14.38
C LEU A 182 8.25 10.87 -13.75
N GLN A 183 7.59 10.31 -12.75
CA GLN A 183 6.51 10.94 -12.02
C GLN A 183 6.90 10.99 -10.54
N GLN A 184 6.86 12.17 -9.94
CA GLN A 184 7.21 12.34 -8.52
C GLN A 184 5.98 12.10 -7.63
N SER A 185 6.19 11.72 -6.37
CA SER A 185 5.07 11.63 -5.41
C SER A 185 4.54 12.99 -4.97
N TYR A 186 5.32 14.06 -5.01
CA TYR A 186 4.78 15.39 -4.75
C TYR A 186 4.10 15.91 -6.01
N PHE A 187 3.08 16.76 -5.87
CA PHE A 187 2.41 17.28 -7.05
C PHE A 187 3.32 18.21 -7.85
N GLU A 188 3.34 18.03 -9.17
CA GLU A 188 4.23 18.76 -10.07
C GLU A 188 3.51 19.90 -10.83
N PRO A 189 4.21 20.98 -11.23
CA PRO A 189 3.63 21.97 -12.13
C PRO A 189 3.20 21.34 -13.47
N GLY A 190 1.92 21.40 -13.80
CA GLY A 190 1.33 20.71 -14.96
C GLY A 190 0.52 19.46 -14.59
N GLU A 191 0.65 18.99 -13.36
CA GLU A 191 -0.18 17.93 -12.80
C GLU A 191 -1.52 18.46 -12.27
N GLY A 192 -2.62 17.87 -12.72
CA GLY A 192 -3.97 18.20 -12.26
C GLY A 192 -5.05 17.87 -13.28
N TRP A 193 -6.28 18.30 -13.01
CA TRP A 193 -7.39 18.19 -13.94
C TRP A 193 -7.20 19.11 -15.16
N SER A 194 -7.62 18.68 -16.34
CA SER A 194 -7.56 19.39 -17.62
C SER A 194 -8.70 18.93 -18.54
N GLY A 195 -8.78 19.49 -19.74
CA GLY A 195 -9.60 18.97 -20.83
C GLY A 195 -9.12 17.63 -21.37
N PRO A 196 -9.84 17.06 -22.34
CA PRO A 196 -9.49 15.78 -22.94
C PRO A 196 -8.13 15.84 -23.63
N LEU A 197 -7.47 14.69 -23.72
CA LEU A 197 -6.27 14.51 -24.55
C LEU A 197 -6.60 14.82 -26.02
N LEU A 198 -5.88 15.77 -26.61
CA LEU A 198 -5.90 16.10 -28.04
C LEU A 198 -4.61 15.56 -28.66
N ALA A 199 -4.74 14.64 -29.62
CA ALA A 199 -3.60 14.03 -30.32
C ALA A 199 -3.07 14.92 -31.45
N LYS A 200 -1.96 14.50 -32.08
CA LYS A 200 -1.27 15.27 -33.14
C LYS A 200 -2.12 15.68 -34.35
N ASP A 201 -3.21 14.96 -34.63
CA ASP A 201 -4.12 15.25 -35.75
C ASP A 201 -5.44 15.89 -35.28
N SER A 202 -5.56 16.14 -33.97
CA SER A 202 -6.74 16.75 -33.35
C SER A 202 -6.63 18.28 -33.36
N ILE A 203 -7.76 18.95 -33.52
CA ILE A 203 -7.86 20.41 -33.37
C ILE A 203 -8.73 20.69 -32.15
N GLY A 204 -8.15 21.31 -31.14
CA GLY A 204 -8.90 21.79 -29.98
C GLY A 204 -9.74 23.00 -30.37
N VAL A 205 -11.01 23.04 -29.98
CA VAL A 205 -11.92 24.13 -30.36
C VAL A 205 -12.61 24.69 -29.12
N VAL A 206 -12.48 25.99 -28.89
CA VAL A 206 -13.17 26.70 -27.81
C VAL A 206 -13.98 27.84 -28.39
N ARG A 207 -15.31 27.80 -28.22
CA ARG A 207 -16.22 28.85 -28.71
C ARG A 207 -16.48 29.86 -27.62
N VAL A 208 -16.37 31.14 -27.94
CA VAL A 208 -16.54 32.24 -27.00
C VAL A 208 -17.62 33.19 -27.50
N ASN A 209 -18.57 33.52 -26.61
CA ASN A 209 -19.68 34.43 -26.88
C ASN A 209 -19.56 35.67 -26.00
N LEU A 210 -19.67 36.85 -26.60
CA LEU A 210 -19.56 38.15 -25.93
C LEU A 210 -20.96 38.77 -25.75
N THR A 211 -21.76 38.17 -24.88
CA THR A 211 -23.13 38.61 -24.61
C THR A 211 -23.17 40.08 -24.18
N ASN A 212 -24.03 40.90 -24.78
CA ASN A 212 -24.24 42.31 -24.43
C ASN A 212 -22.95 43.16 -24.38
N ARG A 213 -21.95 42.87 -25.23
CA ARG A 213 -20.74 43.68 -25.33
C ARG A 213 -21.08 45.12 -25.72
N VAL A 214 -20.46 46.09 -25.05
CA VAL A 214 -20.56 47.52 -25.41
C VAL A 214 -19.57 47.80 -26.54
N SER A 215 -20.06 47.74 -27.77
CA SER A 215 -19.23 47.85 -28.98
C SER A 215 -18.60 49.22 -29.21
N THR A 216 -19.16 50.27 -28.61
CA THR A 216 -18.65 51.64 -28.65
C THR A 216 -17.51 51.90 -27.67
N SER A 217 -17.22 50.97 -26.76
CA SER A 217 -16.12 51.11 -25.80
C SER A 217 -14.78 50.81 -26.47
N ALA A 218 -13.75 51.61 -26.17
CA ALA A 218 -12.38 51.37 -26.58
C ALA A 218 -11.65 50.34 -25.68
N TRP A 219 -12.32 49.79 -24.66
CA TRP A 219 -11.72 48.81 -23.76
C TRP A 219 -11.42 47.49 -24.51
N PRO A 220 -10.22 46.90 -24.33
CA PRO A 220 -9.82 45.71 -25.08
C PRO A 220 -10.66 44.48 -24.72
N ILE A 221 -10.87 43.61 -25.72
CA ILE A 221 -11.32 42.23 -25.49
C ILE A 221 -10.05 41.43 -25.18
N ALA A 222 -9.78 41.19 -23.90
CA ALA A 222 -8.59 40.49 -23.44
C ALA A 222 -8.87 38.98 -23.36
N LEU A 223 -7.90 38.19 -23.77
CA LEU A 223 -7.90 36.73 -23.70
C LEU A 223 -6.75 36.27 -22.83
N GLU A 224 -7.02 35.31 -21.96
CA GLU A 224 -6.03 34.53 -21.22
C GLU A 224 -6.37 33.05 -21.39
N GLY A 225 -5.37 32.19 -21.53
CA GLY A 225 -5.62 30.76 -21.53
C GLY A 225 -4.40 29.96 -21.12
N MET A 226 -4.62 28.67 -20.92
CA MET A 226 -3.55 27.72 -20.57
C MET A 226 -3.79 26.38 -21.24
N VAL A 227 -2.70 25.80 -21.74
CA VAL A 227 -2.63 24.43 -22.24
C VAL A 227 -1.62 23.64 -21.43
N ASN A 228 -1.78 22.32 -21.42
CA ASN A 228 -0.83 21.37 -20.88
C ASN A 228 -0.36 20.43 -21.98
N GLY A 229 0.95 20.20 -22.05
CA GLY A 229 1.47 19.06 -22.79
C GLY A 229 1.03 17.72 -22.20
N ARG A 230 0.93 16.70 -23.04
CA ARG A 230 0.42 15.37 -22.69
C ARG A 230 1.19 14.26 -23.42
N ASP A 231 2.51 14.41 -23.54
CA ASP A 231 3.42 13.35 -23.98
C ASP A 231 4.85 13.61 -23.46
N ASN A 232 5.78 12.70 -23.72
CA ASN A 232 7.16 12.74 -23.18
C ASN A 232 8.18 13.42 -24.11
N THR A 233 7.71 14.19 -25.09
CA THR A 233 8.59 14.70 -26.14
C THR A 233 8.94 16.17 -25.96
N PHE A 234 10.13 16.55 -26.41
CA PHE A 234 10.70 17.89 -26.18
C PHE A 234 10.35 18.86 -27.32
N ALA A 235 10.17 20.14 -26.99
CA ALA A 235 9.94 21.25 -27.93
C ALA A 235 8.70 21.06 -28.83
N ARG A 236 7.53 21.09 -28.22
CA ARG A 236 6.21 21.12 -28.86
C ARG A 236 5.80 22.53 -29.16
N GLN A 237 5.14 22.76 -30.30
CA GLN A 237 4.36 23.98 -30.49
C GLN A 237 2.90 23.67 -30.79
N ILE A 238 2.04 24.56 -30.29
CA ILE A 238 0.60 24.58 -30.53
C ILE A 238 0.28 25.96 -31.08
N GLN A 239 -0.22 25.98 -32.30
CA GLN A 239 -0.69 27.19 -32.95
C GLN A 239 -2.12 27.50 -32.47
N VAL A 240 -2.33 28.71 -31.96
CA VAL A 240 -3.63 29.21 -31.53
C VAL A 240 -4.13 30.21 -32.55
N ASP A 241 -5.29 29.94 -33.14
CA ASP A 241 -5.87 30.74 -34.22
C ASP A 241 -7.32 31.16 -33.89
N LEU A 242 -7.72 32.34 -34.38
CA LEU A 242 -9.11 32.83 -34.32
C LEU A 242 -9.96 32.32 -35.49
N SER A 243 -9.29 31.97 -36.59
CA SER A 243 -9.87 31.38 -37.78
C SER A 243 -8.76 30.61 -38.52
N PRO A 244 -9.07 29.75 -39.50
CA PRO A 244 -8.05 29.09 -40.31
C PRO A 244 -7.06 30.03 -41.02
N THR A 245 -7.36 31.32 -41.11
CA THR A 245 -6.53 32.34 -41.78
C THR A 245 -6.05 33.45 -40.83
N THR A 246 -6.36 33.39 -39.53
CA THR A 246 -6.02 34.44 -38.56
C THR A 246 -5.32 33.84 -37.36
N SER A 247 -3.99 33.91 -37.36
CA SER A 247 -3.13 33.46 -36.27
C SER A 247 -3.15 34.44 -35.10
N LEU A 248 -3.21 33.91 -33.87
CA LEU A 248 -3.17 34.69 -32.64
C LEU A 248 -1.80 34.59 -31.96
N THR A 249 -1.33 33.37 -31.70
CA THR A 249 -0.04 33.10 -31.05
C THR A 249 0.41 31.67 -31.29
N THR A 250 1.68 31.38 -31.00
CA THR A 250 2.27 30.04 -31.01
C THR A 250 2.77 29.73 -29.60
N LEU A 251 2.28 28.65 -29.00
CA LEU A 251 2.65 28.22 -27.65
C LEU A 251 3.77 27.19 -27.77
N THR A 252 4.89 27.37 -27.08
CA THR A 252 5.98 26.38 -27.06
C THR A 252 6.17 25.82 -25.65
N PHE A 253 6.20 24.49 -25.52
CA PHE A 253 6.40 23.78 -24.24
C PHE A 253 7.06 22.41 -24.45
N SER A 254 7.41 21.72 -23.36
CA SER A 254 8.03 20.38 -23.43
C SER A 254 7.32 19.43 -22.47
N GLY A 255 7.22 18.16 -22.87
CA GLY A 255 6.69 17.12 -22.01
C GLY A 255 5.27 17.42 -21.51
N PHE A 256 5.08 17.32 -20.20
CA PHE A 256 3.83 17.62 -19.51
C PHE A 256 3.74 19.05 -18.97
N ALA A 257 4.64 19.96 -19.37
CA ALA A 257 4.63 21.33 -18.89
C ALA A 257 3.36 22.09 -19.30
N SER A 258 2.94 23.00 -18.42
CA SER A 258 1.89 24.00 -18.71
C SER A 258 2.45 25.19 -19.47
N GLN A 259 1.66 25.72 -20.41
CA GLN A 259 1.95 26.98 -21.09
C GLN A 259 0.72 27.89 -21.07
N SER A 260 0.87 29.04 -20.40
CA SER A 260 -0.14 30.11 -20.42
C SER A 260 0.10 31.07 -21.59
N PHE A 261 -0.96 31.76 -22.00
CA PHE A 261 -0.88 32.83 -23.01
C PHE A 261 -1.87 33.94 -22.73
N GLN A 262 -1.56 35.13 -23.26
CA GLN A 262 -2.42 36.29 -23.24
C GLN A 262 -2.47 36.92 -24.62
N ALA A 263 -3.62 37.43 -25.02
CA ALA A 263 -3.81 38.12 -26.30
C ALA A 263 -4.95 39.13 -26.22
N THR A 264 -5.08 39.98 -27.24
CA THR A 264 -6.22 40.90 -27.41
C THR A 264 -6.92 40.57 -28.70
N ILE A 265 -8.25 40.47 -28.66
CA ILE A 265 -9.08 40.21 -29.85
C ILE A 265 -9.41 41.53 -30.53
N ASN A 266 -9.08 41.64 -31.82
CA ASN A 266 -9.54 42.76 -32.64
C ASN A 266 -11.06 42.63 -32.86
N PRO A 267 -11.89 43.60 -32.43
CA PRO A 267 -13.33 43.53 -32.59
C PRO A 267 -13.80 43.33 -34.05
N ALA A 268 -13.00 43.73 -35.03
CA ALA A 268 -13.29 43.52 -36.46
C ALA A 268 -13.29 42.03 -36.88
N THR A 269 -12.75 41.14 -36.04
CA THR A 269 -12.70 39.69 -36.30
C THR A 269 -13.91 38.93 -35.73
N LEU A 270 -14.77 39.60 -34.96
CA LEU A 270 -15.95 39.00 -34.35
C LEU A 270 -17.04 38.75 -35.41
N GLN A 271 -17.72 37.62 -35.30
CA GLN A 271 -18.93 37.31 -36.08
C GLN A 271 -20.08 37.13 -35.12
N ASN A 272 -21.11 37.99 -35.22
CA ASN A 272 -22.28 37.96 -34.33
C ASN A 272 -21.91 37.99 -32.82
N GLU A 273 -20.92 38.80 -32.44
CA GLU A 273 -20.38 38.87 -31.07
C GLU A 273 -19.84 37.53 -30.55
N GLN A 274 -19.32 36.69 -31.46
CA GLN A 274 -18.69 35.41 -31.15
C GLN A 274 -17.36 35.26 -31.88
N PHE A 275 -16.47 34.43 -31.32
CA PHE A 275 -15.27 33.95 -31.99
C PHE A 275 -14.96 32.51 -31.57
N THR A 276 -14.15 31.82 -32.36
CA THR A 276 -13.75 30.43 -32.09
C THR A 276 -12.23 30.34 -32.05
N LEU A 277 -11.69 29.89 -30.93
CA LEU A 277 -10.27 29.56 -30.83
C LEU A 277 -10.05 28.14 -31.34
N ARG A 278 -9.01 27.99 -32.16
CA ARG A 278 -8.53 26.70 -32.67
C ARG A 278 -7.11 26.49 -32.17
N PHE A 279 -6.89 25.39 -31.46
CA PHE A 279 -5.60 24.95 -30.97
C PHE A 279 -5.14 23.82 -31.88
N THR A 280 -4.16 24.10 -32.74
CA THR A 280 -3.66 23.17 -33.74
C THR A 280 -2.23 22.79 -33.40
N PRO A 281 -1.92 21.52 -33.12
CA PRO A 281 -0.56 21.08 -32.92
C PRO A 281 0.22 21.13 -34.24
N ASP A 282 1.51 21.45 -34.18
CA ASP A 282 2.34 21.44 -35.39
C ASP A 282 2.44 20.02 -35.96
N LYS A 283 2.35 19.93 -37.29
CA LYS A 283 2.47 18.67 -38.01
C LYS A 283 3.95 18.28 -38.14
N THR A 284 4.47 17.61 -37.12
CA THR A 284 5.80 16.98 -37.16
C THR A 284 5.68 15.45 -37.30
N ASN A 285 6.78 14.75 -37.61
CA ASN A 285 6.80 13.28 -37.66
C ASN A 285 6.71 12.61 -36.27
N SER A 286 6.50 13.37 -35.20
CA SER A 286 6.44 12.90 -33.81
C SER A 286 5.06 13.12 -33.19
N THR A 287 4.80 12.54 -32.02
CA THR A 287 3.59 12.87 -31.23
C THR A 287 3.62 14.33 -30.79
N ASN A 288 2.46 14.98 -30.75
CA ASN A 288 2.30 16.33 -30.22
C ASN A 288 0.95 16.43 -29.51
N SER A 289 0.85 15.67 -28.41
CA SER A 289 -0.38 15.54 -27.65
C SER A 289 -0.44 16.62 -26.57
N PHE A 290 -1.61 17.24 -26.41
CA PHE A 290 -1.82 18.32 -25.45
C PHE A 290 -3.26 18.28 -24.91
N SER A 291 -3.58 19.19 -24.00
CA SER A 291 -4.95 19.43 -23.53
C SER A 291 -5.11 20.92 -23.23
N ILE A 292 -6.34 21.41 -23.28
CA ILE A 292 -6.67 22.79 -22.93
C ILE A 292 -7.14 22.79 -21.47
N ASN A 293 -6.54 23.61 -20.61
CA ASN A 293 -6.93 23.70 -19.20
C ASN A 293 -8.04 24.73 -19.01
N TYR A 294 -7.85 25.95 -19.52
CA TYR A 294 -8.90 26.96 -19.48
C TYR A 294 -8.70 28.03 -20.55
N VAL A 295 -9.80 28.72 -20.86
CA VAL A 295 -9.82 29.97 -21.61
C VAL A 295 -10.67 30.98 -20.82
N LYS A 296 -10.11 32.16 -20.56
CA LYS A 296 -10.77 33.30 -19.94
C LYS A 296 -10.81 34.45 -20.92
N VAL A 297 -11.99 35.02 -21.16
CA VAL A 297 -12.16 36.27 -21.92
C VAL A 297 -12.66 37.37 -20.99
N SER A 298 -12.15 38.58 -21.17
CA SER A 298 -12.60 39.78 -20.46
C SER A 298 -12.94 40.89 -21.44
N TYR A 299 -14.13 41.49 -21.33
CA TYR A 299 -14.62 42.46 -22.33
C TYR A 299 -15.58 43.48 -21.70
N PRO A 300 -15.75 44.68 -22.28
CA PRO A 300 -16.72 45.66 -21.80
C PRO A 300 -18.15 45.18 -22.08
N GLN A 301 -18.95 44.97 -21.04
CA GLN A 301 -20.34 44.52 -21.13
C GLN A 301 -21.29 45.58 -20.54
N ALA A 302 -22.51 45.66 -21.08
CA ALA A 302 -23.54 46.56 -20.58
C ALA A 302 -23.87 46.29 -19.11
N VAL A 303 -24.12 47.35 -18.34
CA VAL A 303 -24.49 47.26 -16.91
C VAL A 303 -25.96 46.78 -16.78
N ASP A 304 -26.16 45.48 -16.97
CA ASP A 304 -27.46 44.83 -17.03
C ASP A 304 -27.37 43.44 -16.37
N MET A 305 -28.35 43.10 -15.54
CA MET A 305 -28.49 41.75 -14.97
C MET A 305 -28.99 40.75 -16.02
N ALA A 306 -29.62 41.21 -17.10
CA ALA A 306 -30.22 40.40 -18.16
C ALA A 306 -31.15 39.29 -17.61
N GLY A 307 -31.88 39.58 -16.52
CA GLY A 307 -32.77 38.63 -15.85
C GLY A 307 -32.09 37.56 -15.00
N GLN A 308 -30.75 37.59 -14.84
CA GLN A 308 -30.05 36.69 -13.92
C GLN A 308 -30.45 36.98 -12.47
N THR A 309 -30.47 35.96 -11.62
CA THR A 309 -30.78 36.12 -10.18
C THR A 309 -29.58 36.57 -9.36
N SER A 310 -28.38 36.43 -9.90
CA SER A 310 -27.11 36.79 -9.26
C SER A 310 -26.07 37.13 -10.31
N LYS A 311 -25.34 38.23 -10.17
CA LYS A 311 -24.24 38.64 -11.08
C LYS A 311 -23.20 39.49 -10.37
N VAL A 312 -21.93 39.33 -10.75
CA VAL A 312 -20.83 40.19 -10.31
C VAL A 312 -20.50 41.19 -11.40
N PHE A 313 -20.48 42.48 -11.05
CA PHE A 313 -20.05 43.56 -11.93
C PHE A 313 -18.62 43.96 -11.57
N HIS A 314 -17.67 43.72 -12.49
CA HIS A 314 -16.27 44.10 -12.31
C HIS A 314 -16.04 45.53 -12.81
N ILE A 315 -15.91 46.48 -11.90
CA ILE A 315 -15.68 47.89 -12.18
C ILE A 315 -14.17 48.13 -12.31
N PRO A 316 -13.69 48.67 -13.44
CA PRO A 316 -12.29 49.05 -13.58
C PRO A 316 -11.95 50.24 -12.67
N THR A 317 -10.66 50.55 -12.55
CA THR A 317 -10.21 51.74 -11.81
C THR A 317 -10.79 53.01 -12.43
N ASN A 318 -11.45 53.84 -11.63
CA ASN A 318 -11.99 55.13 -12.03
C ASN A 318 -11.30 56.25 -11.20
N PRO A 319 -10.65 57.23 -11.85
CA PRO A 319 -9.95 58.33 -11.18
C PRO A 319 -10.86 59.24 -10.35
N ARG A 320 -12.19 59.18 -10.54
CA ARG A 320 -13.17 59.94 -9.77
C ARG A 320 -13.37 59.44 -8.34
N LEU A 321 -12.76 58.30 -7.97
CA LEU A 321 -12.89 57.62 -6.67
C LEU A 321 -14.31 57.13 -6.33
N ILE A 322 -15.28 57.37 -7.20
CA ILE A 322 -16.67 56.94 -7.07
C ILE A 322 -17.19 56.49 -8.45
N ALA A 323 -18.02 55.46 -8.48
CA ALA A 323 -18.74 55.00 -9.66
C ALA A 323 -20.24 54.87 -9.35
N LEU A 324 -21.07 55.21 -10.32
CA LEU A 324 -22.51 54.97 -10.27
C LEU A 324 -22.84 53.82 -11.24
N LEU A 325 -23.33 52.71 -10.72
CA LEU A 325 -23.90 51.65 -11.53
C LEU A 325 -25.40 51.90 -11.68
N ALA A 326 -25.86 52.07 -12.91
CA ALA A 326 -27.28 52.15 -13.25
C ALA A 326 -27.70 50.82 -13.89
N ILE A 327 -28.09 49.86 -13.05
CA ILE A 327 -28.20 48.45 -13.41
C ILE A 327 -29.61 48.14 -13.91
N LYS A 328 -29.73 47.66 -15.15
CA LYS A 328 -31.02 47.25 -15.73
C LYS A 328 -31.44 45.84 -15.29
N ASN A 329 -32.75 45.59 -15.34
CA ASN A 329 -33.36 44.26 -15.15
C ASN A 329 -33.00 43.57 -13.82
N VAL A 330 -32.81 44.34 -12.74
CA VAL A 330 -32.51 43.79 -11.42
C VAL A 330 -33.76 43.12 -10.85
N PRO A 331 -33.72 41.82 -10.48
CA PRO A 331 -34.86 41.14 -9.88
C PRO A 331 -35.30 41.78 -8.56
N GLN A 332 -36.61 41.76 -8.29
CA GLN A 332 -37.15 42.24 -7.02
C GLN A 332 -36.54 41.48 -5.83
N GLY A 333 -36.22 42.20 -4.75
CA GLY A 333 -35.60 41.62 -3.55
C GLY A 333 -34.10 41.34 -3.69
N SER A 334 -33.45 41.84 -4.75
CA SER A 334 -31.99 41.81 -4.86
C SER A 334 -31.33 42.74 -3.86
N ALA A 335 -30.15 42.35 -3.38
CA ALA A 335 -29.26 43.16 -2.56
C ALA A 335 -27.87 43.28 -3.21
N ALA A 336 -27.20 44.40 -2.97
CA ALA A 336 -25.89 44.73 -3.48
C ALA A 336 -24.78 44.58 -2.42
N TYR A 337 -23.69 43.92 -2.82
CA TYR A 337 -22.53 43.68 -1.97
C TYR A 337 -21.26 44.04 -2.73
N ASP A 338 -20.37 44.80 -2.10
CA ASP A 338 -18.98 44.90 -2.54
C ASP A 338 -18.20 43.70 -2.00
N ILE A 339 -17.83 42.79 -2.90
CA ILE A 339 -17.09 41.55 -2.62
C ILE A 339 -15.63 41.63 -3.07
N THR A 340 -15.12 42.84 -3.37
CA THR A 340 -13.73 43.04 -3.82
C THR A 340 -12.72 42.54 -2.78
N ASP A 341 -13.05 42.70 -1.50
CA ASP A 341 -12.36 42.04 -0.41
C ASP A 341 -13.34 41.07 0.25
N LYS A 342 -13.16 39.79 -0.06
CA LYS A 342 -14.03 38.69 0.34
C LYS A 342 -14.07 38.47 1.86
N ILE A 343 -13.05 38.96 2.58
CA ILE A 343 -12.96 38.90 4.04
C ILE A 343 -13.59 40.16 4.69
N ASN A 344 -13.64 41.28 3.95
CA ASN A 344 -14.17 42.57 4.37
C ASN A 344 -15.33 43.06 3.46
N CYS A 345 -16.28 42.18 3.16
CA CYS A 345 -17.41 42.53 2.30
C CYS A 345 -18.25 43.68 2.87
N ARG A 346 -18.83 44.48 1.99
CA ARG A 346 -19.61 45.67 2.37
C ARG A 346 -21.01 45.56 1.75
N TYR A 347 -22.03 45.93 2.53
CA TYR A 347 -23.39 46.02 2.03
C TYR A 347 -23.59 47.39 1.38
N LEU A 348 -24.14 47.45 0.17
CA LEU A 348 -24.37 48.69 -0.55
C LEU A 348 -25.86 48.97 -0.65
N SER A 349 -26.29 50.20 -0.38
CA SER A 349 -27.71 50.55 -0.53
C SER A 349 -28.09 50.66 -2.00
N GLU A 350 -29.15 49.95 -2.38
CA GLU A 350 -29.78 50.04 -3.70
C GLU A 350 -30.90 51.10 -3.74
N LYS A 351 -30.98 51.86 -4.83
CA LYS A 351 -32.09 52.79 -5.10
C LYS A 351 -32.77 52.48 -6.43
N PRO A 352 -33.94 51.81 -6.43
CA PRO A 352 -34.76 51.60 -7.62
C PRO A 352 -35.17 52.94 -8.25
N THR A 353 -34.96 53.10 -9.55
CA THR A 353 -35.32 54.30 -10.33
C THR A 353 -35.78 53.87 -11.73
N GLY A 354 -37.09 53.78 -11.96
CA GLY A 354 -37.65 53.32 -13.25
C GLY A 354 -37.33 51.84 -13.51
N ASP A 355 -36.71 51.55 -14.67
CA ASP A 355 -36.28 50.21 -15.09
C ASP A 355 -34.89 49.81 -14.56
N GLN A 356 -34.27 50.67 -13.75
CA GLN A 356 -32.90 50.53 -13.25
C GLN A 356 -32.85 50.52 -11.72
N THR A 357 -31.81 49.91 -11.19
CA THR A 357 -31.41 50.06 -9.79
C THR A 357 -30.07 50.79 -9.75
N LEU A 358 -30.04 51.89 -9.01
CA LEU A 358 -28.82 52.68 -8.81
C LEU A 358 -28.04 52.13 -7.61
N VAL A 359 -26.76 51.83 -7.83
CA VAL A 359 -25.80 51.43 -6.79
C VAL A 359 -24.58 52.32 -6.88
N VAL A 360 -24.24 52.98 -5.78
CA VAL A 360 -23.07 53.88 -5.72
C VAL A 360 -21.90 53.13 -5.07
N VAL A 361 -20.76 53.13 -5.75
CA VAL A 361 -19.57 52.39 -5.34
C VAL A 361 -18.44 53.38 -5.08
N SER A 362 -17.92 53.37 -3.86
CA SER A 362 -16.82 54.25 -3.45
C SER A 362 -15.44 53.59 -3.64
N GLU A 363 -14.39 54.40 -3.48
CA GLU A 363 -12.99 54.00 -3.53
C GLU A 363 -12.60 53.29 -4.84
N THR A 364 -13.07 53.79 -5.98
CA THR A 364 -12.81 53.17 -7.29
C THR A 364 -11.40 53.44 -7.84
N ASN A 365 -10.45 53.92 -7.02
CA ASN A 365 -9.02 53.99 -7.36
C ASN A 365 -8.36 52.61 -7.51
N ARG A 366 -9.06 51.55 -7.13
CA ARG A 366 -8.75 50.15 -7.44
C ARG A 366 -9.96 49.51 -8.13
N LYS A 367 -9.76 48.36 -8.77
CA LYS A 367 -10.87 47.55 -9.29
C LYS A 367 -11.85 47.20 -8.16
N ARG A 368 -13.14 47.11 -8.50
CA ARG A 368 -14.21 46.75 -7.57
C ARG A 368 -15.05 45.61 -8.14
N ASP A 369 -15.41 44.64 -7.32
CA ASP A 369 -16.28 43.52 -7.67
C ASP A 369 -17.59 43.65 -6.91
N ILE A 370 -18.67 43.96 -7.62
CA ILE A 370 -19.98 44.24 -7.01
C ILE A 370 -20.95 43.11 -7.33
N LEU A 371 -21.30 42.32 -6.32
CA LEU A 371 -22.30 41.27 -6.43
C LEU A 371 -23.69 41.86 -6.22
N ILE A 372 -24.58 41.66 -7.19
CA ILE A 372 -26.02 41.88 -7.04
C ILE A 372 -26.69 40.51 -7.04
N THR A 373 -27.47 40.19 -6.00
CA THR A 373 -28.15 38.90 -5.92
C THR A 373 -29.51 38.99 -5.23
N SER A 374 -30.51 38.31 -5.79
CA SER A 374 -31.79 37.98 -5.15
C SER A 374 -31.79 36.58 -4.53
N LYS A 375 -30.74 35.79 -4.77
CA LYS A 375 -30.58 34.44 -4.23
C LYS A 375 -29.77 34.49 -2.94
N THR A 376 -30.31 33.84 -1.91
CA THR A 376 -29.57 33.47 -0.71
C THR A 376 -29.36 31.95 -0.70
N LEU A 377 -28.18 31.53 -0.24
CA LEU A 377 -27.79 30.14 -0.11
C LEU A 377 -27.88 29.71 1.36
N LYS A 378 -28.00 28.40 1.59
CA LYS A 378 -27.84 27.79 2.91
C LYS A 378 -26.58 26.93 2.92
N PRO A 379 -25.85 26.85 4.05
CA PRO A 379 -24.78 25.87 4.20
C PRO A 379 -25.31 24.46 3.90
N LEU A 380 -24.47 23.62 3.29
CA LEU A 380 -24.80 22.21 3.01
C LEU A 380 -25.07 21.42 4.30
N ALA A 381 -24.36 21.79 5.37
CA ALA A 381 -24.51 21.22 6.68
C ALA A 381 -24.03 22.21 7.74
N ILE A 382 -24.63 22.14 8.93
CA ILE A 382 -24.26 22.88 10.12
C ILE A 382 -24.06 21.86 11.25
N HIS A 383 -22.87 21.85 11.84
CA HIS A 383 -22.51 20.91 12.91
C HIS A 383 -21.77 21.63 14.02
N ILE A 384 -21.87 21.11 15.25
CA ILE A 384 -21.02 21.54 16.35
C ILE A 384 -19.59 21.10 16.04
N ALA A 385 -18.64 22.03 16.12
CA ALA A 385 -17.21 21.75 16.03
C ALA A 385 -16.59 21.89 17.43
N SER A 386 -15.85 20.86 17.83
CA SER A 386 -15.11 20.83 19.09
C SER A 386 -13.63 20.63 18.82
N PHE A 387 -12.80 21.49 19.38
CA PHE A 387 -11.35 21.42 19.23
C PHE A 387 -10.73 20.88 20.52
N PRO A 388 -9.91 19.82 20.45
CA PRO A 388 -9.16 19.34 21.61
C PRO A 388 -8.33 20.47 22.22
N THR A 389 -8.43 20.63 23.54
CA THR A 389 -7.68 21.66 24.30
C THR A 389 -6.21 21.30 24.48
N VAL A 390 -5.85 20.01 24.48
CA VAL A 390 -4.51 19.55 24.84
C VAL A 390 -4.07 18.39 23.96
N PHE A 391 -3.00 18.60 23.21
CA PHE A 391 -2.17 17.52 22.67
C PHE A 391 -1.05 17.23 23.68
N PRO A 392 -0.83 15.97 24.07
CA PRO A 392 0.12 15.64 25.13
C PRO A 392 1.56 15.88 24.69
N SER A 393 2.27 16.79 25.36
CA SER A 393 3.71 17.04 25.14
C SER A 393 4.59 15.83 25.49
N SER A 394 4.07 14.92 26.32
CA SER A 394 4.73 13.66 26.66
C SER A 394 4.62 12.58 25.58
N ALA A 395 3.85 12.79 24.51
CA ALA A 395 3.70 11.79 23.44
C ALA A 395 5.06 11.46 22.81
N THR A 396 5.34 10.17 22.66
CA THR A 396 6.54 9.67 21.97
C THR A 396 6.23 8.80 20.76
N TYR A 397 4.97 8.42 20.59
CA TYR A 397 4.49 7.58 19.49
C TYR A 397 3.11 8.09 19.04
N LEU A 398 2.97 8.42 17.76
CA LEU A 398 1.73 8.98 17.22
C LEU A 398 1.00 7.91 16.40
N ILE A 399 -0.30 7.76 16.64
CA ILE A 399 -1.19 6.93 15.83
C ILE A 399 -2.26 7.83 15.23
N ILE A 400 -2.30 7.92 13.90
CA ILE A 400 -3.39 8.58 13.17
C ILE A 400 -4.27 7.48 12.57
N THR A 401 -5.55 7.51 12.90
CA THR A 401 -6.51 6.48 12.47
C THR A 401 -7.86 7.09 12.07
N HIS A 402 -8.82 6.26 11.70
CA HIS A 402 -10.20 6.66 11.45
C HIS A 402 -11.11 6.14 12.56
N ALA A 403 -12.25 6.80 12.80
CA ALA A 403 -13.20 6.46 13.86
C ALA A 403 -13.60 4.96 13.84
N SER A 404 -13.78 4.37 12.66
CA SER A 404 -14.11 2.94 12.49
C SER A 404 -13.03 1.97 12.99
N LEU A 405 -11.78 2.42 13.11
CA LEU A 405 -10.62 1.62 13.51
C LEU A 405 -10.09 1.98 14.91
N LYS A 406 -10.70 2.98 15.56
CA LYS A 406 -10.25 3.52 16.85
C LYS A 406 -10.10 2.45 17.94
N GLN A 407 -11.00 1.46 17.97
CA GLN A 407 -10.96 0.39 18.95
C GLN A 407 -9.66 -0.43 18.84
N SER A 408 -9.34 -0.94 17.65
CA SER A 408 -8.11 -1.71 17.44
C SER A 408 -6.85 -0.85 17.54
N ALA A 409 -6.90 0.41 17.12
CA ALA A 409 -5.83 1.37 17.37
C ALA A 409 -5.56 1.57 18.87
N GLY A 410 -6.61 1.57 19.71
CA GLY A 410 -6.51 1.57 21.17
C GLY A 410 -5.76 0.36 21.72
N THR A 411 -6.11 -0.84 21.26
CA THR A 411 -5.40 -2.07 21.62
C THR A 411 -3.93 -2.04 21.18
N TYR A 412 -3.66 -1.53 19.98
CA TYR A 412 -2.30 -1.39 19.45
C TYR A 412 -1.47 -0.41 20.29
N ALA A 413 -2.05 0.75 20.65
CA ALA A 413 -1.43 1.72 21.53
C ALA A 413 -1.12 1.12 22.90
N ALA A 414 -2.04 0.38 23.50
CA ALA A 414 -1.82 -0.28 24.79
C ALA A 414 -0.62 -1.24 24.75
N TYR A 415 -0.43 -1.96 23.64
CA TYR A 415 0.76 -2.78 23.46
C TYR A 415 2.03 -1.93 23.39
N ARG A 416 2.07 -0.87 22.56
CA ARG A 416 3.23 0.02 22.46
C ARG A 416 3.56 0.76 23.76
N ALA A 417 2.57 0.98 24.63
CA ALA A 417 2.78 1.52 25.97
C ALA A 417 3.38 0.52 26.97
N SER A 418 3.22 -0.79 26.72
CA SER A 418 3.75 -1.84 27.60
C SER A 418 5.27 -1.95 27.52
N ALA A 419 5.89 -2.59 28.52
CA ALA A 419 7.32 -2.88 28.51
C ALA A 419 7.74 -3.71 27.29
N ALA A 420 6.94 -4.72 26.92
CA ALA A 420 7.18 -5.56 25.76
C ALA A 420 7.09 -4.79 24.43
N GLY A 421 6.18 -3.81 24.35
CA GLY A 421 6.01 -2.98 23.15
C GLY A 421 6.90 -1.73 23.09
N GLY A 422 7.87 -1.57 23.99
CA GLY A 422 8.87 -0.50 23.95
C GLY A 422 8.64 0.69 24.89
N SER A 423 7.65 0.61 25.79
CA SER A 423 7.36 1.67 26.80
C SER A 423 7.14 3.06 26.19
N HIS A 424 6.49 3.12 25.02
CA HIS A 424 6.14 4.38 24.39
C HIS A 424 5.02 5.10 25.16
N THR A 425 4.83 6.38 24.86
CA THR A 425 3.65 7.16 25.27
C THR A 425 2.83 7.43 24.02
N PRO A 426 1.91 6.51 23.66
CA PRO A 426 1.13 6.62 22.43
C PRO A 426 0.06 7.70 22.55
N PHE A 427 -0.14 8.45 21.47
CA PHE A 427 -1.28 9.34 21.31
C PHE A 427 -2.05 8.95 20.06
N ILE A 428 -3.36 8.70 20.22
CA ILE A 428 -4.26 8.33 19.11
C ILE A 428 -5.07 9.55 18.73
N VAL A 429 -5.12 9.85 17.44
CA VAL A 429 -5.97 10.90 16.90
C VAL A 429 -6.70 10.42 15.65
N GLU A 430 -7.92 10.90 15.47
CA GLU A 430 -8.74 10.58 14.30
C GLU A 430 -8.43 11.58 13.17
N ALA A 431 -8.17 11.10 11.95
CA ALA A 431 -7.81 11.92 10.81
C ALA A 431 -8.84 13.04 10.54
N ASP A 432 -10.13 12.72 10.65
CA ASP A 432 -11.23 13.66 10.45
C ASP A 432 -11.20 14.84 11.42
N SER A 433 -10.79 14.61 12.67
CA SER A 433 -10.67 15.66 13.69
C SER A 433 -9.55 16.65 13.38
N LEU A 434 -8.56 16.25 12.57
CA LEU A 434 -7.43 17.11 12.21
C LEU A 434 -7.80 18.10 11.11
N TYR A 435 -8.78 17.81 10.25
CA TYR A 435 -9.14 18.70 9.15
C TYR A 435 -9.61 20.06 9.65
N ASP A 436 -10.48 20.07 10.66
CA ASP A 436 -11.01 21.31 11.25
C ASP A 436 -9.89 22.15 11.86
N GLN A 437 -8.99 21.52 12.61
CA GLN A 437 -7.97 22.22 13.37
C GLN A 437 -6.74 22.62 12.56
N PHE A 438 -6.27 21.77 11.65
CA PHE A 438 -5.00 21.95 10.94
C PHE A 438 -5.15 22.21 9.43
N ASN A 439 -6.37 22.15 8.90
CA ASN A 439 -6.64 22.55 7.52
C ASN A 439 -7.97 23.28 7.35
N TYR A 440 -8.37 24.02 8.39
CA TYR A 440 -9.53 24.92 8.34
C TYR A 440 -10.83 24.24 7.89
N GLY A 441 -11.00 22.97 8.23
CA GLY A 441 -12.16 22.14 7.93
C GLY A 441 -12.21 21.54 6.53
N GLU A 442 -11.22 21.81 5.69
CA GLU A 442 -11.07 21.20 4.36
C GLU A 442 -10.35 19.85 4.46
N ARG A 443 -10.97 18.78 3.94
CA ARG A 443 -10.36 17.45 3.90
C ARG A 443 -9.14 17.44 2.97
N SER A 444 -7.96 17.20 3.51
CA SER A 444 -6.69 17.10 2.77
C SER A 444 -5.61 16.46 3.66
N PRO A 445 -4.64 15.71 3.10
CA PRO A 445 -3.48 15.25 3.85
C PRO A 445 -2.59 16.40 4.38
N LEU A 446 -2.80 17.64 3.92
CA LEU A 446 -2.15 18.83 4.48
C LEU A 446 -2.44 19.00 5.98
N ALA A 447 -3.63 18.60 6.45
CA ALA A 447 -3.98 18.62 7.87
C ALA A 447 -3.05 17.70 8.68
N LEU A 448 -2.82 16.48 8.19
CA LEU A 448 -1.95 15.50 8.84
C LEU A 448 -0.49 16.00 8.86
N ARG A 449 -0.03 16.62 7.76
CA ARG A 449 1.30 17.23 7.69
C ARG A 449 1.49 18.34 8.73
N ARG A 450 0.56 19.30 8.78
CA ARG A 450 0.61 20.42 9.76
C ARG A 450 0.48 19.94 11.20
N PHE A 451 -0.36 18.94 11.45
CA PHE A 451 -0.46 18.31 12.76
C PHE A 451 0.83 17.60 13.17
N ALA A 452 1.46 16.85 12.27
CA ALA A 452 2.74 16.21 12.55
C ALA A 452 3.83 17.24 12.87
N ASP A 453 3.84 18.37 12.16
CA ASP A 453 4.72 19.52 12.42
C ASP A 453 4.48 20.12 13.80
N TYR A 454 3.21 20.33 14.16
CA TYR A 454 2.81 20.77 15.49
C TYR A 454 3.29 19.81 16.59
N MET A 455 3.14 18.50 16.39
CA MET A 455 3.60 17.49 17.36
C MET A 455 5.14 17.45 17.46
N LEU A 456 5.86 17.60 16.35
CA LEU A 456 7.33 17.72 16.36
C LEU A 456 7.81 18.93 17.17
N ALA A 457 7.10 20.05 17.07
CA ALA A 457 7.44 21.27 17.80
C ALA A 457 7.07 21.24 19.29
N ASN A 458 6.04 20.47 19.67
CA ASN A 458 5.44 20.53 21.01
C ASN A 458 5.52 19.23 21.82
N SER A 459 6.15 18.16 21.31
CA SER A 459 6.25 16.87 21.99
C SER A 459 7.55 16.11 21.71
N GLY A 460 7.75 14.98 22.39
CA GLY A 460 8.87 14.07 22.18
C GLY A 460 8.60 12.96 21.15
N VAL A 461 7.70 13.18 20.19
CA VAL A 461 7.27 12.16 19.22
C VAL A 461 8.44 11.66 18.36
N LYS A 462 8.55 10.34 18.20
CA LYS A 462 9.64 9.68 17.44
C LYS A 462 9.16 8.75 16.34
N ASN A 463 7.88 8.40 16.33
CA ASN A 463 7.29 7.46 15.37
C ASN A 463 5.86 7.90 15.02
N LEU A 464 5.46 7.68 13.78
CA LEU A 464 4.11 7.88 13.27
C LEU A 464 3.60 6.57 12.65
N LEU A 465 2.53 6.00 13.20
CA LEU A 465 1.82 4.87 12.61
C LEU A 465 0.48 5.33 12.05
N LEU A 466 0.27 5.08 10.77
CA LEU A 466 -0.98 5.35 10.06
C LEU A 466 -1.79 4.06 10.06
N ILE A 467 -2.95 4.05 10.74
CA ILE A 467 -3.85 2.89 10.80
C ILE A 467 -5.10 3.21 10.00
N GLY A 468 -5.12 2.77 8.74
CA GLY A 468 -6.22 2.98 7.82
C GLY A 468 -5.73 2.98 6.38
N LYS A 469 -6.59 2.53 5.47
CA LYS A 469 -6.36 2.63 4.03
C LYS A 469 -6.34 4.10 3.58
N ALA A 470 -5.58 4.39 2.52
CA ALA A 470 -5.62 5.67 1.81
C ALA A 470 -5.95 5.46 0.34
N CYS A 471 -6.43 6.51 -0.32
CA CYS A 471 -6.61 6.57 -1.77
C CYS A 471 -5.84 7.75 -2.36
N SER A 472 -4.88 7.49 -3.24
CA SER A 472 -4.13 8.54 -3.98
C SER A 472 -4.69 8.77 -5.38
N TYR A 473 -5.52 7.85 -5.88
CA TYR A 473 -5.96 7.87 -7.27
C TYR A 473 -6.86 9.09 -7.55
N PRO A 474 -6.49 10.01 -8.45
CA PRO A 474 -7.19 11.30 -8.61
C PRO A 474 -8.69 11.18 -8.89
N TYR A 475 -9.11 10.14 -9.61
CA TYR A 475 -10.52 9.92 -9.94
C TYR A 475 -11.37 9.41 -8.77
N TYR A 476 -10.74 8.92 -7.68
CA TYR A 476 -11.44 8.37 -6.52
C TYR A 476 -11.18 9.15 -5.23
N ILE A 477 -10.15 10.00 -5.16
CA ILE A 477 -9.73 10.67 -3.91
C ILE A 477 -10.82 11.50 -3.22
N LYS A 478 -11.78 12.04 -3.98
CA LYS A 478 -12.93 12.81 -3.47
C LYS A 478 -14.12 11.93 -3.05
N THR A 479 -14.19 10.69 -3.53
CA THR A 479 -15.40 9.85 -3.48
C THR A 479 -15.20 8.50 -2.81
N ALA A 480 -13.96 8.07 -2.60
CA ALA A 480 -13.62 6.78 -1.99
C ALA A 480 -14.03 6.75 -0.51
N PRO A 481 -15.02 5.91 -0.12
CA PRO A 481 -15.43 5.79 1.29
C PRO A 481 -14.41 5.01 2.13
N ASP A 482 -13.50 4.29 1.49
CA ASP A 482 -12.41 3.53 2.09
C ASP A 482 -11.09 4.31 2.18
N ASP A 483 -11.07 5.61 1.82
CA ASP A 483 -9.95 6.53 2.07
C ASP A 483 -10.00 7.06 3.51
N LEU A 484 -9.64 6.18 4.45
CA LEU A 484 -9.79 6.39 5.90
C LEU A 484 -8.74 7.34 6.49
N VAL A 485 -7.48 7.23 6.05
CA VAL A 485 -6.37 8.09 6.49
C VAL A 485 -5.56 8.51 5.27
N PRO A 486 -5.79 9.70 4.69
CA PRO A 486 -5.24 10.07 3.39
C PRO A 486 -3.70 10.16 3.38
N THR A 487 -3.13 10.06 2.18
CA THR A 487 -1.70 10.25 1.91
C THR A 487 -1.49 11.42 0.94
N ILE A 488 -0.24 11.83 0.70
CA ILE A 488 0.09 12.89 -0.26
C ILE A 488 0.51 12.25 -1.59
N GLY A 489 0.06 12.84 -2.69
CA GLY A 489 0.63 12.56 -4.00
C GLY A 489 -0.14 11.57 -4.85
N TYR A 490 0.24 11.54 -6.11
CA TYR A 490 -0.06 10.48 -7.06
C TYR A 490 1.18 10.31 -7.95
N PRO A 491 2.01 9.27 -7.74
CA PRO A 491 1.83 8.16 -6.81
C PRO A 491 1.88 8.57 -5.33
N GLY A 492 1.21 7.79 -4.48
CA GLY A 492 1.08 8.12 -3.07
C GLY A 492 2.40 7.97 -2.30
N SER A 493 2.59 8.82 -1.28
CA SER A 493 3.76 8.81 -0.40
C SER A 493 3.42 9.28 1.02
N ASP A 494 3.55 8.37 1.99
CA ASP A 494 3.44 8.71 3.41
C ASP A 494 4.67 9.46 3.93
N ILE A 495 5.82 9.34 3.26
CA ILE A 495 7.05 10.08 3.60
C ILE A 495 6.80 11.59 3.49
N LEU A 496 6.05 12.02 2.46
CA LEU A 496 5.71 13.43 2.26
C LEU A 496 4.89 14.04 3.39
N LEU A 497 4.24 13.25 4.25
CA LEU A 497 3.51 13.78 5.41
C LEU A 497 4.44 14.49 6.38
N THR A 498 5.71 14.06 6.48
CA THR A 498 6.68 14.70 7.40
C THR A 498 8.00 15.09 6.75
N ALA A 499 8.14 14.91 5.43
CA ALA A 499 9.35 15.26 4.70
C ALA A 499 9.68 16.76 4.83
N GLY A 500 10.93 17.07 5.20
CA GLY A 500 11.43 18.45 5.30
C GLY A 500 10.91 19.26 6.50
N LEU A 501 10.19 18.65 7.44
CA LEU A 501 9.74 19.33 8.67
C LEU A 501 10.85 19.39 9.72
N SER A 502 10.72 20.26 10.72
CA SER A 502 11.64 20.34 11.88
C SER A 502 13.13 20.42 11.50
N GLY A 503 13.47 21.06 10.37
CA GLY A 503 14.85 21.24 9.90
C GLY A 503 15.47 20.02 9.19
N TYR A 504 14.70 18.97 8.94
CA TYR A 504 15.13 17.85 8.10
C TYR A 504 15.23 18.28 6.62
N SER A 505 15.98 17.53 5.83
CA SER A 505 16.12 17.78 4.39
C SER A 505 14.82 17.46 3.63
N ALA A 506 14.65 18.04 2.44
CA ALA A 506 13.36 18.10 1.75
C ALA A 506 12.74 16.72 1.42
N ASN A 507 13.55 15.68 1.28
CA ASN A 507 13.11 14.31 0.97
C ASN A 507 13.28 13.32 2.13
N THR A 508 13.63 13.83 3.33
CA THR A 508 13.77 13.03 4.54
C THR A 508 12.55 13.22 5.44
N PRO A 509 11.82 12.16 5.82
CA PRO A 509 10.71 12.28 6.75
C PRO A 509 11.23 12.67 8.12
N ALA A 510 10.69 13.72 8.75
CA ALA A 510 11.06 14.11 10.12
C ALA A 510 10.59 13.10 11.17
N LEU A 511 9.46 12.43 10.91
CA LEU A 511 9.01 11.27 11.70
C LEU A 511 9.11 9.99 10.88
N PRO A 512 9.83 8.96 11.38
CA PRO A 512 9.67 7.58 10.93
C PRO A 512 8.19 7.22 10.81
N THR A 513 7.74 6.95 9.58
CA THR A 513 6.32 6.78 9.25
C THR A 513 6.10 5.39 8.68
N GLY A 514 5.19 4.61 9.28
CA GLY A 514 4.73 3.35 8.74
C GLY A 514 3.21 3.30 8.62
N ARG A 515 2.69 2.44 7.75
CA ARG A 515 1.24 2.31 7.50
C ARG A 515 0.74 0.87 7.60
N LEU A 516 -0.42 0.70 8.23
CA LEU A 516 -1.27 -0.49 8.07
C LEU A 516 -2.38 -0.18 7.06
N ASN A 517 -2.33 -0.79 5.89
CA ASN A 517 -3.33 -0.64 4.83
C ASN A 517 -4.58 -1.48 5.11
N VAL A 518 -5.43 -0.99 6.03
CA VAL A 518 -6.53 -1.76 6.62
C VAL A 518 -7.85 -0.99 6.58
N THR A 519 -8.97 -1.73 6.51
CA THR A 519 -10.32 -1.18 6.56
C THR A 519 -11.15 -1.74 7.71
N THR A 520 -10.62 -2.73 8.45
CA THR A 520 -11.31 -3.39 9.57
C THR A 520 -10.44 -3.51 10.82
N ASN A 521 -11.07 -3.57 12.00
CA ASN A 521 -10.36 -3.79 13.28
C ASN A 521 -9.65 -5.15 13.33
N GLU A 522 -10.21 -6.19 12.70
CA GLU A 522 -9.62 -7.53 12.69
C GLU A 522 -8.26 -7.56 11.98
N GLN A 523 -8.10 -6.84 10.87
CA GLN A 523 -6.82 -6.74 10.17
C GLN A 523 -5.74 -6.08 11.04
N VAL A 524 -6.08 -5.03 11.79
CA VAL A 524 -5.16 -4.37 12.74
C VAL A 524 -4.70 -5.35 13.82
N LEU A 525 -5.65 -6.08 14.43
CA LEU A 525 -5.36 -7.03 15.48
C LEU A 525 -4.55 -8.23 14.95
N THR A 526 -4.84 -8.70 13.75
CA THR A 526 -4.08 -9.75 13.07
C THR A 526 -2.62 -9.35 12.91
N TYR A 527 -2.35 -8.12 12.48
CA TYR A 527 -0.99 -7.61 12.40
C TYR A 527 -0.33 -7.47 13.78
N LEU A 528 -1.06 -6.95 14.78
CA LEU A 528 -0.56 -6.77 16.14
C LEU A 528 -0.10 -8.10 16.77
N GLU A 529 -0.83 -9.19 16.58
CA GLU A 529 -0.43 -10.50 17.11
C GLU A 529 0.90 -10.98 16.53
N LYS A 530 1.18 -10.70 15.25
CA LYS A 530 2.49 -10.99 14.65
C LYS A 530 3.61 -10.18 15.30
N ILE A 531 3.36 -8.90 15.59
CA ILE A 531 4.35 -8.03 16.24
C ILE A 531 4.62 -8.47 17.68
N LYS A 532 3.58 -8.79 18.46
CA LYS A 532 3.74 -9.36 19.81
C LYS A 532 4.56 -10.65 19.80
N GLN A 533 4.30 -11.54 18.85
CA GLN A 533 5.06 -12.78 18.72
C GLN A 533 6.53 -12.50 18.37
N LEU A 534 6.80 -11.58 17.42
CA LEU A 534 8.15 -11.23 16.98
C LEU A 534 9.00 -10.57 18.09
N GLU A 535 8.43 -9.59 18.79
CA GLU A 535 9.13 -8.81 19.82
C GLU A 535 9.18 -9.53 21.17
N GLY A 536 8.27 -10.47 21.44
CA GLY A 536 8.18 -11.18 22.71
C GLY A 536 8.71 -12.63 22.67
N SER A 537 8.02 -13.51 21.94
CA SER A 537 8.19 -14.97 22.08
C SER A 537 9.19 -15.58 21.08
N THR A 538 9.70 -14.80 20.14
CA THR A 538 10.56 -15.32 19.07
C THR A 538 12.03 -15.29 19.51
N PRO A 539 12.68 -16.45 19.71
CA PRO A 539 14.08 -16.49 20.12
C PRO A 539 14.99 -15.92 19.03
N ASN A 540 16.09 -15.31 19.47
CA ASN A 540 17.21 -15.00 18.59
C ASN A 540 17.86 -16.33 18.20
N ASP A 541 17.88 -16.62 16.91
CA ASP A 541 18.49 -17.83 16.35
C ASP A 541 18.95 -17.53 14.91
N LEU A 542 19.51 -18.53 14.23
CA LEU A 542 20.16 -18.44 12.92
C LEU A 542 19.23 -17.98 11.80
N TRP A 543 17.91 -18.08 11.98
CA TRP A 543 16.93 -17.48 11.08
C TRP A 543 17.16 -15.97 10.92
N ARG A 544 17.63 -15.28 11.98
CA ARG A 544 17.99 -13.85 11.91
C ARG A 544 19.21 -13.57 11.03
N LYS A 545 19.98 -14.60 10.70
CA LYS A 545 21.17 -14.55 9.86
C LYS A 545 21.00 -15.34 8.56
N HIS A 546 19.76 -15.65 8.20
CA HIS A 546 19.42 -16.25 6.91
C HIS A 546 18.56 -15.26 6.14
N ILE A 547 19.00 -14.90 4.93
CA ILE A 547 18.28 -14.00 4.03
C ILE A 547 18.05 -14.66 2.67
N ILE A 548 17.04 -14.19 1.95
CA ILE A 548 16.70 -14.63 0.59
C ILE A 548 16.91 -13.47 -0.39
N HIS A 549 17.63 -13.72 -1.46
CA HIS A 549 17.78 -12.82 -2.61
C HIS A 549 17.06 -13.40 -3.82
N ILE A 550 16.20 -12.59 -4.44
CA ILE A 550 15.41 -12.99 -5.61
C ILE A 550 15.66 -11.97 -6.71
N SER A 551 16.29 -12.38 -7.82
CA SER A 551 16.58 -11.50 -8.96
C SER A 551 15.81 -11.90 -10.20
N GLY A 552 15.08 -10.95 -10.78
CA GLY A 552 14.29 -11.08 -12.01
C GLY A 552 15.06 -10.75 -13.29
N GLY A 553 14.33 -10.23 -14.30
CA GLY A 553 14.87 -9.72 -15.57
C GLY A 553 14.00 -10.09 -16.78
N LYS A 554 13.91 -9.21 -17.79
CA LYS A 554 13.22 -9.48 -19.07
C LYS A 554 14.16 -10.10 -20.10
N THR A 555 15.43 -9.68 -20.12
CA THR A 555 16.46 -10.24 -20.99
C THR A 555 17.53 -10.98 -20.20
N LYS A 556 18.37 -11.76 -20.88
CA LYS A 556 19.49 -12.47 -20.24
C LYS A 556 20.50 -11.49 -19.64
N GLU A 557 20.74 -10.39 -20.33
CA GLU A 557 21.67 -9.34 -19.92
C GLU A 557 21.16 -8.61 -18.67
N GLU A 558 19.87 -8.25 -18.67
CA GLU A 558 19.24 -7.62 -17.50
C GLU A 558 19.22 -8.57 -16.31
N ALA A 559 18.82 -9.84 -16.50
CA ALA A 559 18.82 -10.83 -15.43
C ALA A 559 20.22 -11.05 -14.82
N GLN A 560 21.26 -11.02 -15.65
CA GLN A 560 22.65 -11.08 -15.19
C GLN A 560 23.07 -9.81 -14.44
N SER A 561 22.65 -8.62 -14.90
CA SER A 561 22.91 -7.35 -14.21
C SER A 561 22.32 -7.35 -12.80
N LEU A 562 21.02 -7.65 -12.68
CA LEU A 562 20.29 -7.67 -11.41
C LEU A 562 20.85 -8.71 -10.44
N ARG A 563 21.19 -9.91 -10.94
CA ARG A 563 21.86 -10.95 -10.14
C ARG A 563 23.21 -10.46 -9.61
N THR A 564 24.01 -9.81 -10.45
CA THR A 564 25.34 -9.29 -10.06
C THR A 564 25.21 -8.18 -9.03
N ALA A 565 24.23 -7.28 -9.19
CA ALA A 565 23.94 -6.22 -8.23
C ALA A 565 23.56 -6.79 -6.86
N LEU A 566 22.62 -7.76 -6.80
CA LEU A 566 22.25 -8.41 -5.53
C LEU A 566 23.41 -9.19 -4.90
N ALA A 567 24.25 -9.87 -5.70
CA ALA A 567 25.43 -10.54 -5.19
C ALA A 567 26.42 -9.56 -4.52
N GLY A 568 26.64 -8.40 -5.13
CA GLY A 568 27.45 -7.32 -4.56
C GLY A 568 26.88 -6.80 -3.23
N ILE A 569 25.56 -6.59 -3.17
CA ILE A 569 24.85 -6.20 -1.95
C ILE A 569 24.94 -7.30 -0.87
N GLY A 570 24.86 -8.57 -1.26
CA GLY A 570 25.04 -9.73 -0.37
C GLY A 570 26.40 -9.75 0.33
N ASN A 571 27.45 -9.25 -0.32
CA ASN A 571 28.78 -9.14 0.29
C ASN A 571 28.82 -8.17 1.47
N ILE A 572 27.95 -7.16 1.51
CA ILE A 572 27.84 -6.23 2.64
C ILE A 572 27.29 -6.99 3.86
N PHE A 573 26.29 -7.85 3.66
CA PHE A 573 25.72 -8.68 4.71
C PHE A 573 26.72 -9.71 5.23
N THR A 574 27.33 -10.50 4.34
CA THR A 574 28.23 -11.61 4.72
C THR A 574 29.50 -11.13 5.42
N ASN A 575 30.05 -9.97 5.01
CA ASN A 575 31.25 -9.38 5.61
C ASN A 575 30.94 -8.39 6.75
N GLY A 576 29.67 -8.06 7.00
CA GLY A 576 29.24 -7.10 7.98
C GLY A 576 29.31 -7.59 9.44
N LEU A 577 28.55 -6.91 10.29
CA LEU A 577 28.42 -7.11 11.73
C LEU A 577 27.58 -8.33 12.11
N LEU A 578 26.79 -8.87 11.18
CA LEU A 578 26.03 -10.09 11.41
C LEU A 578 26.69 -11.27 10.72
N GLY A 579 26.85 -11.19 9.39
CA GLY A 579 27.19 -12.32 8.52
C GLY A 579 26.14 -13.44 8.58
N GLY A 580 26.18 -14.35 7.62
CA GLY A 580 25.16 -15.38 7.55
C GLY A 580 25.05 -16.09 6.21
N GLU A 581 23.89 -16.70 6.01
CA GLU A 581 23.56 -17.48 4.83
C GLU A 581 22.64 -16.68 3.90
N ILE A 582 22.90 -16.76 2.59
CA ILE A 582 22.06 -16.19 1.55
C ILE A 582 21.56 -17.32 0.65
N SER A 583 20.24 -17.49 0.57
CA SER A 583 19.62 -18.32 -0.46
C SER A 583 19.23 -17.47 -1.65
N THR A 584 19.75 -17.80 -2.84
CA THR A 584 19.58 -16.98 -4.04
C THR A 584 18.71 -17.70 -5.06
N PHE A 585 17.71 -16.98 -5.57
CA PHE A 585 16.87 -17.38 -6.70
C PHE A 585 17.07 -16.37 -7.82
N SER A 586 17.44 -16.84 -9.00
CA SER A 586 17.65 -15.95 -10.14
C SER A 586 16.97 -16.48 -11.37
N LYS A 587 16.27 -15.59 -12.07
CA LYS A 587 15.59 -15.91 -13.30
C LYS A 587 16.57 -16.48 -14.32
N SER A 588 16.13 -17.54 -14.98
CA SER A 588 16.95 -18.27 -15.96
C SER A 588 16.27 -18.33 -17.33
N ALA A 589 14.93 -18.25 -17.35
CA ALA A 589 14.14 -18.20 -18.56
C ALA A 589 13.83 -16.76 -19.01
N THR A 590 13.54 -16.58 -20.29
CA THR A 590 13.03 -15.31 -20.85
C THR A 590 11.50 -15.23 -20.84
N THR A 591 10.82 -16.15 -20.16
CA THR A 591 9.37 -16.07 -19.94
C THR A 591 9.04 -14.82 -19.13
N GLU A 592 7.86 -14.24 -19.31
CA GLU A 592 7.48 -13.02 -18.59
C GLU A 592 7.52 -13.24 -17.06
N VAL A 593 6.94 -14.35 -16.61
CA VAL A 593 6.93 -14.80 -15.22
C VAL A 593 7.53 -16.21 -15.11
N GLU A 594 8.39 -16.41 -14.12
CA GLU A 594 8.95 -17.71 -13.70
C GLU A 594 8.48 -17.97 -12.26
N SER A 595 7.86 -19.13 -11.99
CA SER A 595 7.38 -19.46 -10.64
C SER A 595 8.50 -20.07 -9.80
N ILE A 596 8.61 -19.64 -8.54
CA ILE A 596 9.58 -20.17 -7.58
C ILE A 596 8.88 -20.57 -6.29
N ASN A 597 9.40 -21.59 -5.61
CA ASN A 597 8.93 -21.98 -4.29
C ASN A 597 9.97 -21.61 -3.22
N ILE A 598 9.68 -20.55 -2.46
CA ILE A 598 10.51 -20.12 -1.32
C ILE A 598 9.92 -20.55 0.04
N SER A 599 8.74 -21.19 0.05
CA SER A 599 8.05 -21.53 1.28
C SER A 599 8.86 -22.43 2.24
N PRO A 600 9.70 -23.40 1.79
CA PRO A 600 10.49 -24.19 2.73
C PRO A 600 11.47 -23.33 3.52
N LEU A 601 12.17 -22.41 2.85
CA LEU A 601 13.12 -21.50 3.49
C LEU A 601 12.42 -20.53 4.44
N VAL A 602 11.31 -19.93 3.97
CA VAL A 602 10.54 -18.96 4.76
C VAL A 602 9.93 -19.62 6.01
N ASN A 603 9.43 -20.86 5.88
CA ASN A 603 8.88 -21.62 7.00
C ASN A 603 9.94 -22.02 8.03
N ASN A 604 11.14 -22.38 7.58
CA ASN A 604 12.30 -22.66 8.45
C ASN A 604 12.83 -21.41 9.15
N GLY A 605 12.57 -20.24 8.56
CA GLY A 605 12.84 -18.93 9.13
C GLY A 605 13.95 -18.19 8.41
N VAL A 606 13.61 -16.99 7.94
CA VAL A 606 14.52 -16.02 7.34
C VAL A 606 14.21 -14.62 7.86
N SER A 607 15.21 -13.75 7.92
CA SER A 607 15.03 -12.37 8.41
C SER A 607 14.69 -11.37 7.33
N LEU A 608 15.17 -11.60 6.11
CA LEU A 608 15.02 -10.66 5.01
C LEU A 608 14.77 -11.40 3.70
N ILE A 609 13.78 -10.93 2.95
CA ILE A 609 13.54 -11.31 1.56
C ILE A 609 13.71 -10.05 0.71
N THR A 610 14.73 -10.04 -0.14
CA THR A 610 15.01 -8.94 -1.07
C THR A 610 14.68 -9.39 -2.49
N PHE A 611 13.69 -8.74 -3.10
CA PHE A 611 13.34 -8.91 -4.50
C PHE A 611 13.93 -7.76 -5.33
N PHE A 612 14.53 -8.08 -6.48
CA PHE A 612 15.01 -7.10 -7.46
C PHE A 612 14.68 -7.57 -8.89
N GLY A 613 13.69 -6.94 -9.52
CA GLY A 613 13.21 -7.35 -10.84
C GLY A 613 11.97 -6.59 -11.29
N HIS A 614 11.32 -7.07 -12.35
CA HIS A 614 10.05 -6.50 -12.81
C HIS A 614 8.91 -6.97 -11.92
N ALA A 615 8.01 -6.06 -11.59
CA ALA A 615 6.83 -6.37 -10.80
C ALA A 615 5.64 -5.50 -11.23
N GLY A 616 4.46 -5.99 -10.88
CA GLY A 616 3.26 -5.18 -10.72
C GLY A 616 2.72 -5.34 -9.30
N PRO A 617 1.58 -4.72 -8.97
CA PRO A 617 1.10 -4.70 -7.58
C PRO A 617 0.84 -6.05 -6.93
N ALA A 618 0.53 -7.09 -7.73
CA ALA A 618 0.17 -8.42 -7.27
C ALA A 618 1.16 -9.52 -7.68
N ILE A 619 2.14 -9.24 -8.54
CA ILE A 619 2.99 -10.27 -9.15
C ILE A 619 4.40 -9.76 -9.42
N THR A 620 5.38 -10.61 -9.19
CA THR A 620 6.79 -10.42 -9.55
C THR A 620 7.16 -11.32 -10.72
N ASP A 621 8.14 -10.92 -11.52
CA ASP A 621 8.63 -11.74 -12.64
C ASP A 621 9.30 -13.05 -12.19
N MET A 622 9.82 -13.09 -10.95
CA MET A 622 10.12 -14.29 -10.18
C MET A 622 9.06 -14.47 -9.11
N ASN A 623 7.98 -15.16 -9.47
CA ASN A 623 6.74 -15.20 -8.70
C ASN A 623 6.78 -16.27 -7.61
N PHE A 624 6.72 -15.83 -6.35
CA PHE A 624 6.58 -16.69 -5.17
C PHE A 624 5.17 -16.63 -4.54
N GLY A 625 4.26 -15.83 -5.12
CA GLY A 625 2.86 -15.76 -4.75
C GLY A 625 2.54 -15.04 -3.43
N PHE A 626 1.24 -14.95 -3.14
CA PHE A 626 0.68 -14.42 -1.90
C PHE A 626 0.95 -15.35 -0.70
N ALA A 627 1.04 -14.79 0.50
CA ALA A 627 1.17 -15.55 1.73
C ALA A 627 -0.17 -16.11 2.23
N SER A 628 -1.28 -15.43 1.94
CA SER A 628 -2.61 -15.85 2.43
C SER A 628 -3.09 -17.20 1.87
N PRO A 629 -2.95 -17.55 0.57
CA PRO A 629 -3.46 -18.80 0.04
C PRO A 629 -2.63 -19.99 0.55
N PRO A 630 -3.24 -21.02 1.16
CA PRO A 630 -2.50 -22.16 1.70
C PRO A 630 -1.79 -22.99 0.63
N GLU A 631 -2.25 -22.99 -0.62
CA GLU A 631 -1.60 -23.65 -1.77
C GLU A 631 -0.16 -23.16 -2.01
N ASN A 632 0.19 -21.94 -1.60
CA ASN A 632 1.55 -21.40 -1.70
C ASN A 632 2.49 -21.89 -0.57
N GLY A 633 1.98 -22.69 0.37
CA GLY A 633 2.81 -23.42 1.34
C GLY A 633 3.33 -22.62 2.54
N PHE A 634 3.04 -21.31 2.64
CA PHE A 634 3.52 -20.45 3.74
C PHE A 634 2.81 -20.73 5.07
N ALA A 635 3.61 -20.93 6.13
CA ALA A 635 3.22 -21.20 7.50
C ALA A 635 4.25 -20.68 8.53
N ASN A 636 5.12 -19.76 8.10
CA ASN A 636 6.25 -19.28 8.86
C ASN A 636 5.84 -18.61 10.19
N LYS A 637 6.63 -18.89 11.23
CA LYS A 637 6.52 -18.28 12.57
C LYS A 637 7.55 -17.20 12.83
N PHE A 638 8.57 -17.14 11.96
CA PHE A 638 9.54 -16.06 11.88
C PHE A 638 9.11 -15.12 10.76
N TYR A 639 8.83 -13.85 11.10
CA TYR A 639 8.24 -12.89 10.18
C TYR A 639 9.33 -12.04 9.52
N PRO A 640 9.74 -12.34 8.27
CA PRO A 640 10.80 -11.58 7.60
C PRO A 640 10.40 -10.12 7.37
N PHE A 641 11.43 -9.28 7.24
CA PHE A 641 11.34 -8.04 6.51
C PHE A 641 11.36 -8.33 5.01
N MET A 642 10.47 -7.71 4.24
CA MET A 642 10.49 -7.80 2.79
C MET A 642 10.86 -6.47 2.17
N PHE A 643 11.77 -6.52 1.21
CA PHE A 643 12.20 -5.37 0.44
C PHE A 643 12.00 -5.62 -1.04
N PHE A 644 11.26 -4.74 -1.72
CA PHE A 644 10.92 -4.88 -3.14
C PHE A 644 11.53 -3.75 -3.97
N ASN A 645 12.54 -4.09 -4.77
CA ASN A 645 13.02 -3.30 -5.90
C ASN A 645 12.30 -3.74 -7.19
N GLY A 646 11.10 -3.24 -7.39
CA GLY A 646 10.29 -3.48 -8.58
C GLY A 646 9.05 -2.58 -8.58
N CYS A 647 8.45 -2.37 -9.75
CA CYS A 647 7.35 -1.43 -9.88
C CYS A 647 6.09 -1.89 -9.12
N GLY A 648 5.40 -0.94 -8.47
CA GLY A 648 4.01 -1.06 -8.04
C GLY A 648 3.69 -2.02 -6.89
N VAL A 649 4.64 -2.82 -6.37
CA VAL A 649 4.37 -3.73 -5.25
C VAL A 649 3.92 -2.96 -4.00
N GLY A 650 4.41 -1.74 -3.81
CA GLY A 650 4.04 -0.82 -2.74
C GLY A 650 2.82 0.05 -3.04
N GLU A 651 2.09 -0.15 -4.16
CA GLU A 651 0.94 0.66 -4.57
C GLU A 651 -0.32 0.36 -3.74
N ILE A 652 -0.22 0.62 -2.43
CA ILE A 652 -1.28 0.36 -1.45
C ILE A 652 -2.38 1.43 -1.43
N PHE A 653 -2.23 2.46 -2.26
CA PHE A 653 -3.11 3.63 -2.34
C PHE A 653 -4.19 3.48 -3.42
N SER A 654 -4.26 2.29 -4.02
CA SER A 654 -5.24 1.87 -5.00
C SER A 654 -6.29 0.91 -4.39
N ARG A 655 -7.28 0.51 -5.20
CA ARG A 655 -8.43 -0.29 -4.72
C ARG A 655 -8.28 -1.81 -4.92
N PHE A 656 -7.16 -2.28 -5.47
CA PHE A 656 -6.84 -3.71 -5.60
C PHE A 656 -6.01 -4.24 -4.42
N ASN A 657 -5.95 -5.57 -4.28
CA ASN A 657 -5.08 -6.22 -3.31
C ASN A 657 -3.64 -6.25 -3.84
N THR A 658 -2.68 -5.89 -3.00
CA THR A 658 -1.25 -5.92 -3.34
C THR A 658 -0.55 -7.11 -2.68
N LEU A 659 0.50 -7.60 -3.33
CA LEU A 659 1.42 -8.62 -2.79
C LEU A 659 1.96 -8.19 -1.42
N SER A 660 2.33 -6.92 -1.28
CA SER A 660 2.83 -6.36 -0.02
C SER A 660 1.80 -6.36 1.11
N THR A 661 0.57 -5.91 0.84
CA THR A 661 -0.50 -5.88 1.85
C THR A 661 -0.88 -7.30 2.27
N ASP A 662 -0.95 -8.24 1.32
CA ASP A 662 -1.25 -9.64 1.61
C ASP A 662 -0.21 -10.26 2.57
N TRP A 663 1.08 -10.12 2.25
CA TRP A 663 2.15 -10.62 3.11
C TRP A 663 2.15 -9.97 4.49
N LEU A 664 1.85 -8.67 4.58
CA LEU A 664 1.78 -7.96 5.85
C LEU A 664 0.55 -8.37 6.68
N LEU A 665 -0.59 -8.67 6.08
CA LEU A 665 -1.84 -8.91 6.80
C LEU A 665 -2.27 -10.40 6.86
N ALA A 666 -1.54 -11.30 6.21
CA ALA A 666 -1.81 -12.74 6.29
C ALA A 666 -1.79 -13.22 7.76
N PRO A 667 -2.87 -13.86 8.26
CA PRO A 667 -2.96 -14.27 9.65
C PRO A 667 -1.90 -15.32 10.03
N ASN A 668 -1.15 -15.06 11.11
CA ASN A 668 -0.17 -15.98 11.69
C ASN A 668 1.01 -16.39 10.76
N LYS A 669 1.21 -15.73 9.63
CA LYS A 669 2.25 -15.98 8.62
C LYS A 669 2.61 -14.70 7.84
N GLY A 670 3.49 -14.80 6.84
CA GLY A 670 3.89 -13.68 5.99
C GLY A 670 4.98 -12.81 6.63
N ALA A 671 4.91 -11.49 6.45
CA ALA A 671 5.97 -10.55 6.83
C ALA A 671 5.63 -9.76 8.11
N SER A 672 6.67 -9.20 8.74
CA SER A 672 6.53 -8.24 9.87
C SER A 672 6.52 -6.80 9.38
N ILE A 673 7.34 -6.50 8.38
CA ILE A 673 7.45 -5.20 7.73
C ILE A 673 7.66 -5.43 6.23
N VAL A 674 7.10 -4.56 5.40
CA VAL A 674 7.38 -4.51 3.96
C VAL A 674 7.83 -3.11 3.58
N LEU A 675 8.94 -2.99 2.85
CA LEU A 675 9.37 -1.75 2.21
C LEU A 675 9.32 -1.97 0.69
N ALA A 676 8.48 -1.22 0.01
CA ALA A 676 8.24 -1.41 -1.42
C ALA A 676 7.95 -0.09 -2.13
N HIS A 677 8.39 0.00 -3.39
CA HIS A 677 8.15 1.16 -4.24
C HIS A 677 6.65 1.26 -4.62
N SER A 678 6.04 2.45 -4.48
CA SER A 678 4.62 2.66 -4.82
C SER A 678 4.35 2.72 -6.33
N TYR A 679 5.29 3.20 -7.16
CA TYR A 679 5.06 3.30 -8.61
C TYR A 679 6.21 2.77 -9.46
N LEU A 680 6.94 3.61 -10.18
CA LEU A 680 7.97 3.21 -11.15
C LEU A 680 9.34 3.06 -10.50
N SER A 681 9.93 1.86 -10.58
CA SER A 681 11.28 1.61 -10.10
C SER A 681 12.31 1.63 -11.24
N PHE A 682 13.52 2.14 -10.95
CA PHE A 682 14.64 2.20 -11.89
C PHE A 682 15.87 1.49 -11.30
N GLU A 683 16.57 0.66 -12.10
CA GLU A 683 17.65 -0.21 -11.63
C GLU A 683 18.75 0.54 -10.85
N GLN A 684 19.31 1.61 -11.43
CA GLN A 684 20.42 2.35 -10.81
C GLN A 684 20.02 3.04 -9.50
N PRO A 685 18.97 3.89 -9.46
CA PRO A 685 18.49 4.53 -8.21
C PRO A 685 18.13 3.53 -7.11
N THR A 686 17.44 2.44 -7.46
CA THR A 686 17.03 1.43 -6.48
C THR A 686 18.21 0.58 -5.99
N THR A 687 19.23 0.36 -6.82
CA THR A 687 20.50 -0.25 -6.39
C THR A 687 21.25 0.64 -5.41
N LEU A 688 21.27 1.96 -5.65
CA LEU A 688 21.90 2.92 -4.73
C LEU A 688 21.19 2.92 -3.36
N TYR A 689 19.85 2.98 -3.37
CA TYR A 689 19.06 2.91 -2.14
C TYR A 689 19.32 1.62 -1.36
N LEU A 690 19.31 0.48 -2.05
CA LEU A 690 19.52 -0.84 -1.44
C LEU A 690 20.95 -0.99 -0.87
N ASN A 691 21.98 -0.50 -1.56
CA ASN A 691 23.35 -0.46 -1.04
C ASN A 691 23.45 0.37 0.25
N LYS A 692 22.81 1.56 0.28
CA LYS A 692 22.79 2.42 1.47
C LYS A 692 22.07 1.74 2.64
N LEU A 693 20.92 1.11 2.37
CA LEU A 693 20.15 0.36 3.36
C LEU A 693 20.97 -0.80 3.95
N TYR A 694 21.56 -1.66 3.11
CA TYR A 694 22.38 -2.78 3.57
C TYR A 694 23.63 -2.31 4.33
N SER A 695 24.24 -1.21 3.90
CA SER A 695 25.38 -0.62 4.63
C SER A 695 24.97 -0.21 6.03
N ILE A 696 23.86 0.53 6.20
CA ILE A 696 23.39 0.93 7.52
C ILE A 696 23.03 -0.31 8.37
N LEU A 697 22.28 -1.27 7.82
CA LEU A 697 21.84 -2.46 8.56
C LEU A 697 22.99 -3.36 9.02
N TYR A 698 24.08 -3.47 8.24
CA TYR A 698 25.09 -4.49 8.46
C TYR A 698 26.49 -3.97 8.73
N THR A 699 26.79 -2.68 8.56
CA THR A 699 28.12 -2.12 8.85
C THR A 699 28.11 -1.07 9.96
N ASP A 700 26.96 -0.44 10.23
CA ASP A 700 26.78 0.48 11.34
C ASP A 700 26.29 -0.25 12.61
N ALA A 701 27.13 -0.32 13.64
CA ALA A 701 26.77 -1.01 14.87
C ALA A 701 25.66 -0.32 15.66
N THR A 702 25.37 0.95 15.39
CA THR A 702 24.29 1.70 16.03
C THR A 702 22.91 1.35 15.49
N SER A 703 22.83 0.69 14.32
CA SER A 703 21.56 0.26 13.71
C SER A 703 21.02 -1.04 14.32
N LEU A 704 21.86 -1.84 14.99
CA LEU A 704 21.46 -3.08 15.67
C LEU A 704 20.65 -2.74 16.93
N GLY A 705 19.35 -3.03 16.89
CA GLY A 705 18.36 -2.64 17.89
C GLY A 705 17.62 -1.34 17.56
N MET A 706 17.94 -0.70 16.42
CA MET A 706 17.24 0.49 15.97
C MET A 706 15.87 0.14 15.39
N PRO A 707 14.82 0.95 15.64
CA PRO A 707 13.58 0.94 14.89
C PRO A 707 13.79 1.06 13.37
N PHE A 708 13.13 0.23 12.57
CA PHE A 708 13.35 0.23 11.13
C PHE A 708 12.96 1.56 10.46
N GLY A 709 11.91 2.24 10.92
CA GLY A 709 11.55 3.55 10.37
C GLY A 709 12.66 4.60 10.58
N LYS A 710 13.47 4.46 11.66
CA LYS A 710 14.64 5.32 11.88
C LYS A 710 15.80 4.96 10.94
N VAL A 711 15.99 3.67 10.64
CA VAL A 711 16.93 3.21 9.60
C VAL A 711 16.54 3.81 8.24
N GLN A 712 15.27 3.74 7.86
CA GLN A 712 14.78 4.36 6.62
C GLN A 712 15.01 5.88 6.59
N GLN A 713 14.73 6.58 7.69
CA GLN A 713 15.01 8.01 7.82
C GLN A 713 16.51 8.31 7.61
N GLN A 714 17.43 7.47 8.12
CA GLN A 714 18.88 7.63 7.90
C GLN A 714 19.28 7.35 6.45
N VAL A 715 18.66 6.36 5.79
CA VAL A 715 18.87 6.11 4.35
C VAL A 715 18.51 7.35 3.54
N ASN A 716 17.29 7.87 3.70
CA ASN A 716 16.84 9.07 3.00
C ASN A 716 17.73 10.28 3.32
N SER A 717 18.08 10.50 4.59
CA SER A 717 18.95 11.61 4.99
C SER A 717 20.36 11.52 4.40
N GLY A 718 20.89 10.30 4.25
CA GLY A 718 22.17 10.07 3.60
C GLY A 718 22.11 10.35 2.10
N LEU A 719 21.12 9.80 1.41
CA LEU A 719 20.97 9.94 -0.03
C LEU A 719 20.65 11.38 -0.46
N ASP A 720 19.77 12.08 0.27
CA ASP A 720 19.40 13.47 -0.02
C ASP A 720 20.58 14.45 0.14
N LYS A 721 21.64 14.05 0.87
CA LYS A 721 22.91 14.80 0.97
C LYS A 721 23.88 14.44 -0.16
N GLU A 722 23.78 13.25 -0.71
CA GLU A 722 24.69 12.72 -1.73
C GLU A 722 24.22 13.05 -3.15
N THR A 723 22.92 13.14 -3.38
CA THR A 723 22.33 13.36 -4.71
C THR A 723 21.02 14.15 -4.65
N SER A 724 20.80 14.98 -5.66
CA SER A 724 19.52 15.67 -5.92
C SER A 724 18.89 15.20 -7.24
N ASP A 725 19.36 14.08 -7.79
CA ASP A 725 18.86 13.52 -9.04
C ASP A 725 17.38 13.10 -8.89
N PRO A 726 16.48 13.52 -9.82
CA PRO A 726 15.04 13.26 -9.70
C PRO A 726 14.65 11.78 -9.58
N PHE A 727 15.39 10.86 -10.19
CA PHE A 727 15.10 9.42 -10.10
C PHE A 727 15.49 8.86 -8.73
N ASN A 728 16.53 9.41 -8.08
CA ASN A 728 16.86 9.07 -6.70
C ASN A 728 15.84 9.67 -5.71
N VAL A 729 15.35 10.88 -6.00
CA VAL A 729 14.27 11.51 -5.22
C VAL A 729 12.99 10.69 -5.28
N SER A 730 12.61 10.17 -6.45
CA SER A 730 11.41 9.33 -6.57
C SER A 730 11.54 8.07 -5.70
N VAL A 731 12.67 7.37 -5.74
CA VAL A 731 12.90 6.19 -4.87
C VAL A 731 12.81 6.55 -3.38
N MET A 732 13.40 7.67 -2.96
CA MET A 732 13.33 8.11 -1.57
C MET A 732 11.89 8.38 -1.09
N LEU A 733 11.03 8.90 -1.95
CA LEU A 733 9.65 9.27 -1.61
C LEU A 733 8.65 8.12 -1.81
N GLU A 734 8.93 7.20 -2.73
CA GLU A 734 8.04 6.09 -3.10
C GLU A 734 8.34 4.78 -2.39
N MET A 735 9.45 4.68 -1.65
CA MET A 735 9.73 3.52 -0.79
C MET A 735 8.80 3.53 0.44
N ILE A 736 7.62 2.93 0.31
CA ILE A 736 6.58 2.94 1.35
C ILE A 736 6.85 1.87 2.39
N LEU A 737 6.97 2.32 3.65
CA LEU A 737 7.06 1.45 4.81
C LEU A 737 5.68 0.99 5.25
N GLN A 738 5.38 -0.29 5.02
CA GLN A 738 4.17 -0.94 5.52
C GLN A 738 4.49 -1.75 6.77
N GLY A 739 3.67 -1.56 7.79
CA GLY A 739 3.94 -2.06 9.14
C GLY A 739 4.33 -0.95 10.11
N ASP A 740 4.74 -1.36 11.30
CA ASP A 740 5.05 -0.47 12.40
C ASP A 740 6.50 0.04 12.34
N PRO A 741 6.71 1.36 12.29
CA PRO A 741 8.05 1.93 12.17
C PRO A 741 8.94 1.68 13.40
N ALA A 742 8.36 1.33 14.55
CA ALA A 742 9.09 1.06 15.79
C ALA A 742 9.70 -0.35 15.85
N VAL A 743 9.29 -1.28 14.99
CA VAL A 743 9.80 -2.64 14.98
C VAL A 743 11.29 -2.63 14.60
N SER A 744 12.11 -3.33 15.40
CA SER A 744 13.53 -3.52 15.10
C SER A 744 13.74 -4.84 14.36
N LEU A 745 14.42 -4.77 13.21
CA LEU A 745 14.73 -5.95 12.41
C LEU A 745 15.78 -6.85 13.09
N TYR A 746 16.82 -6.22 13.65
CA TYR A 746 17.96 -6.90 14.26
C TYR A 746 18.18 -6.39 15.69
N PRO A 747 17.41 -6.86 16.69
CA PRO A 747 17.59 -6.50 18.10
C PRO A 747 18.82 -7.20 18.71
N LEU A 748 19.98 -7.03 18.08
CA LEU A 748 21.22 -7.76 18.33
C LEU A 748 22.39 -6.82 18.67
N PRO A 749 22.28 -5.96 19.70
CA PRO A 749 23.33 -4.98 20.01
C PRO A 749 24.65 -5.61 20.47
N ASN A 750 24.62 -6.86 20.94
CA ASN A 750 25.76 -7.58 21.54
C ASN A 750 26.03 -8.92 20.83
N PRO A 751 27.24 -9.50 20.96
CA PRO A 751 27.51 -10.89 20.58
C PRO A 751 26.62 -11.91 21.30
N ASP A 752 26.52 -13.12 20.76
CA ASP A 752 25.81 -14.24 21.40
C ASP A 752 26.38 -15.56 20.87
N PHE A 753 27.41 -16.07 21.52
CA PHE A 753 28.09 -17.31 21.14
C PHE A 753 27.37 -18.49 21.78
N SER A 754 26.80 -19.36 20.95
CA SER A 754 26.00 -20.48 21.43
C SER A 754 26.51 -21.83 20.95
N VAL A 755 26.20 -22.85 21.74
CA VAL A 755 26.40 -24.26 21.42
C VAL A 755 25.07 -24.99 21.66
N ALA A 756 24.68 -25.86 20.73
CA ALA A 756 23.49 -26.68 20.96
C ALA A 756 23.73 -27.65 22.13
N PRO A 757 22.80 -27.82 23.08
CA PRO A 757 23.02 -28.63 24.29
C PRO A 757 23.50 -30.07 24.03
N LYS A 758 23.09 -30.65 22.89
CA LYS A 758 23.48 -31.99 22.39
C LYS A 758 24.27 -31.93 21.06
N GLY A 759 24.84 -30.77 20.72
CA GLY A 759 25.52 -30.55 19.43
C GLY A 759 26.97 -31.04 19.38
N MET A 760 27.55 -31.40 20.53
CA MET A 760 28.90 -31.96 20.59
C MET A 760 28.90 -33.44 20.20
N TYR A 761 29.88 -33.84 19.42
CA TYR A 761 30.11 -35.25 19.10
C TYR A 761 31.60 -35.57 19.09
N ILE A 762 31.94 -36.84 19.25
CA ILE A 762 33.29 -37.34 19.06
C ILE A 762 33.39 -38.06 17.72
N GLN A 763 34.55 -37.99 17.08
CA GLN A 763 34.85 -38.76 15.88
C GLN A 763 36.28 -39.29 15.90
N SER A 764 36.53 -40.39 15.17
CA SER A 764 37.89 -40.90 14.97
C SER A 764 38.77 -39.83 14.35
N SER A 765 40.00 -39.67 14.85
CA SER A 765 40.98 -38.78 14.22
C SER A 765 41.38 -39.25 12.82
N VAL A 766 41.30 -40.55 12.57
CA VAL A 766 41.59 -41.22 11.29
C VAL A 766 40.30 -41.40 10.50
N VAL A 767 40.23 -40.77 9.32
CA VAL A 767 39.07 -40.85 8.41
C VAL A 767 38.80 -42.30 8.04
N GLY A 768 37.52 -42.72 8.11
CA GLY A 768 37.09 -44.08 7.79
C GLY A 768 37.38 -45.14 8.87
N SER A 769 38.07 -44.80 9.96
CA SER A 769 38.26 -45.70 11.10
C SER A 769 37.14 -45.56 12.13
N SER A 770 36.80 -46.65 12.81
CA SER A 770 35.92 -46.62 13.97
C SER A 770 36.61 -45.98 15.17
N LEU A 771 35.83 -45.44 16.12
CA LEU A 771 36.33 -44.90 17.38
C LEU A 771 37.15 -45.93 18.17
N LYS A 772 36.82 -47.22 18.07
CA LYS A 772 37.60 -48.32 18.67
C LYS A 772 39.02 -48.43 18.11
N ASN A 773 39.18 -48.30 16.80
CA ASN A 773 40.44 -48.56 16.08
C ASN A 773 41.33 -47.31 15.95
N SER A 774 40.94 -46.19 16.57
CA SER A 774 41.68 -44.93 16.54
C SER A 774 42.44 -44.71 17.85
N ASP A 775 43.71 -44.33 17.78
CA ASP A 775 44.52 -44.00 18.97
C ASP A 775 44.19 -42.62 19.55
N SER A 776 43.47 -41.78 18.79
CA SER A 776 43.00 -40.47 19.22
C SER A 776 41.60 -40.18 18.70
N ILE A 777 40.89 -39.32 19.43
CA ILE A 777 39.56 -38.85 19.07
C ILE A 777 39.54 -37.33 18.92
N LYS A 778 38.72 -36.85 17.98
CA LYS A 778 38.40 -35.43 17.80
C LYS A 778 37.06 -35.15 18.49
N VAL A 779 37.06 -34.26 19.47
CA VAL A 779 35.84 -33.63 19.97
C VAL A 779 35.48 -32.52 19.00
N VAL A 780 34.32 -32.63 18.37
CA VAL A 780 33.82 -31.66 17.39
C VAL A 780 32.66 -30.90 18.01
N ILE A 781 32.82 -29.58 18.02
CA ILE A 781 31.92 -28.67 18.71
C ILE A 781 31.48 -27.61 17.70
N PRO A 782 30.32 -27.81 17.04
CA PRO A 782 29.71 -26.77 16.22
C PRO A 782 29.26 -25.62 17.11
N LEU A 783 29.77 -24.43 16.81
CA LEU A 783 29.48 -23.19 17.52
C LEU A 783 28.79 -22.21 16.58
N THR A 784 27.92 -21.38 17.14
CA THR A 784 27.22 -20.35 16.38
C THR A 784 27.34 -19.00 17.06
N ASN A 785 27.29 -17.92 16.28
CA ASN A 785 27.14 -16.57 16.81
C ASN A 785 25.77 -16.07 16.37
N LEU A 786 24.83 -15.96 17.30
CA LEU A 786 23.46 -15.49 17.07
C LEU A 786 23.35 -13.97 17.10
N GLY A 787 24.38 -13.28 17.63
CA GLY A 787 24.41 -11.84 17.86
C GLY A 787 25.40 -11.10 16.96
N LYS A 788 25.90 -9.97 17.43
CA LYS A 788 26.86 -9.13 16.69
C LYS A 788 28.26 -9.76 16.62
N PHE A 789 28.94 -9.58 15.49
CA PHE A 789 30.36 -9.85 15.31
C PHE A 789 31.21 -8.64 15.71
N VAL A 790 32.27 -8.88 16.48
CA VAL A 790 33.24 -7.86 16.90
C VAL A 790 34.63 -8.26 16.40
N VAL A 791 35.21 -7.43 15.52
CA VAL A 791 36.52 -7.68 14.93
C VAL A 791 37.60 -7.78 16.01
N GLY A 792 38.41 -8.84 15.95
CA GLY A 792 39.54 -9.04 16.87
C GLY A 792 39.14 -9.51 18.29
N GLN A 793 37.85 -9.69 18.58
CA GLN A 793 37.41 -10.23 19.86
C GLN A 793 37.84 -11.70 20.00
N SER A 794 38.43 -12.06 21.14
CA SER A 794 38.76 -13.44 21.49
C SER A 794 37.77 -13.95 22.55
N VAL A 795 37.30 -15.18 22.37
CA VAL A 795 36.33 -15.84 23.26
C VAL A 795 37.03 -16.97 23.99
N SER A 796 37.02 -16.91 25.33
CA SER A 796 37.54 -17.99 26.17
C SER A 796 36.52 -19.13 26.22
N VAL A 797 36.98 -20.37 26.12
CA VAL A 797 36.15 -21.57 26.16
C VAL A 797 36.79 -22.56 27.11
N SER A 798 35.99 -23.27 27.90
CA SER A 798 36.49 -24.36 28.75
C SER A 798 35.87 -25.69 28.33
N LEU A 799 36.71 -26.71 28.18
CA LEU A 799 36.29 -28.09 27.93
C LEU A 799 36.67 -28.93 29.15
N THR A 800 35.67 -29.41 29.87
CA THR A 800 35.84 -30.29 31.03
C THR A 800 35.59 -31.74 30.63
N LYS A 801 36.60 -32.58 30.85
CA LYS A 801 36.53 -34.04 30.63
C LYS A 801 36.43 -34.76 31.96
N THR A 802 35.47 -35.67 32.08
CA THR A 802 35.27 -36.47 33.30
C THR A 802 35.50 -37.95 33.02
N THR A 803 36.47 -38.53 33.72
CA THR A 803 36.79 -39.96 33.69
C THR A 803 36.56 -40.55 35.07
N SER A 804 35.60 -41.48 35.20
CA SER A 804 35.24 -42.34 36.35
C SER A 804 35.20 -41.80 37.81
N THR A 805 35.71 -40.59 38.12
CA THR A 805 35.53 -39.74 39.33
C THR A 805 36.32 -38.41 39.25
N VAL A 806 37.24 -38.21 38.29
CA VAL A 806 38.08 -36.99 38.18
C VAL A 806 37.66 -36.14 36.99
N GLY A 807 37.36 -34.85 37.23
CA GLY A 807 37.14 -33.84 36.21
C GLY A 807 38.41 -33.04 35.92
N THR A 808 38.86 -32.97 34.67
CA THR A 808 39.97 -32.10 34.24
C THR A 808 39.46 -31.06 33.25
N THR A 809 39.72 -29.78 33.50
CA THR A 809 39.32 -28.68 32.62
C THR A 809 40.49 -28.20 31.76
N VAL A 810 40.25 -28.08 30.45
CA VAL A 810 41.20 -27.54 29.47
C VAL A 810 40.72 -26.16 29.03
N PRO A 811 41.50 -25.09 29.27
CA PRO A 811 41.19 -23.77 28.74
C PRO A 811 41.55 -23.72 27.25
N LEU A 812 40.60 -23.26 26.45
CA LEU A 812 40.70 -23.06 25.01
C LEU A 812 40.37 -21.60 24.68
N ARG A 813 40.79 -21.15 23.50
CA ARG A 813 40.40 -19.85 22.95
C ARG A 813 40.00 -19.99 21.51
N ILE A 814 38.97 -19.26 21.13
CA ILE A 814 38.53 -19.11 19.74
C ILE A 814 38.50 -17.63 19.38
N ASN A 815 38.68 -17.32 18.10
CA ASN A 815 38.42 -15.98 17.59
C ASN A 815 36.91 -15.82 17.43
N ALA A 816 36.39 -14.61 17.64
CA ALA A 816 35.02 -14.30 17.28
C ALA A 816 34.79 -14.57 15.78
N PHE A 817 33.62 -15.08 15.45
CA PHE A 817 33.20 -15.39 14.08
C PHE A 817 31.78 -14.86 13.85
N ARG A 818 31.41 -14.68 12.58
CA ARG A 818 30.15 -14.02 12.21
C ARG A 818 28.93 -14.92 12.33
N TYR A 819 29.00 -16.12 11.78
CA TYR A 819 27.83 -17.00 11.63
C TYR A 819 28.00 -18.30 12.40
N ARG A 820 28.85 -19.19 11.89
CA ARG A 820 29.15 -20.48 12.52
C ARG A 820 30.63 -20.77 12.36
N ASP A 821 31.17 -21.50 13.32
CA ASP A 821 32.51 -22.08 13.26
C ASP A 821 32.48 -23.42 13.98
N THR A 822 33.52 -24.23 13.82
CA THR A 822 33.63 -25.52 14.49
C THR A 822 34.93 -25.59 15.26
N LEU A 823 34.81 -25.67 16.59
CA LEU A 823 35.95 -25.96 17.44
C LEU A 823 36.23 -27.46 17.39
N VAL A 824 37.44 -27.82 16.96
CA VAL A 824 37.93 -29.20 16.95
C VAL A 824 39.05 -29.34 17.97
N TYR A 825 38.86 -30.19 18.96
CA TYR A 825 39.86 -30.52 19.97
C TYR A 825 40.26 -31.99 19.85
N THR A 826 41.53 -32.25 19.54
CA THR A 826 42.06 -33.61 19.42
C THR A 826 42.66 -34.06 20.76
N MET A 827 42.31 -35.25 21.21
CA MET A 827 42.87 -35.84 22.43
C MET A 827 43.11 -37.35 22.28
N PRO A 828 44.00 -37.95 23.10
CA PRO A 828 44.17 -39.40 23.13
C PRO A 828 42.85 -40.11 23.42
N LYS A 829 42.63 -41.28 22.81
CA LYS A 829 41.46 -42.11 23.12
C LYS A 829 41.57 -42.59 24.57
N ASP A 830 40.52 -42.40 25.35
CA ASP A 830 40.38 -42.89 26.72
C ASP A 830 38.98 -43.48 26.89
N GLU A 831 38.89 -44.81 26.97
CA GLU A 831 37.62 -45.53 27.10
C GLU A 831 36.97 -45.36 28.49
N THR A 832 37.69 -44.75 29.45
CA THR A 832 37.13 -44.36 30.76
C THR A 832 36.42 -43.00 30.74
N LEU A 833 36.48 -42.28 29.62
CA LEU A 833 35.79 -41.00 29.44
C LEU A 833 34.28 -41.19 29.43
N GLN A 834 33.59 -40.56 30.38
CA GLN A 834 32.13 -40.70 30.53
C GLN A 834 31.38 -39.45 30.07
N LYS A 835 31.99 -38.28 30.21
CA LYS A 835 31.32 -36.99 30.00
C LYS A 835 32.28 -35.92 29.49
N LEU A 836 31.81 -35.15 28.53
CA LEU A 836 32.42 -33.90 28.05
C LEU A 836 31.46 -32.74 28.30
N GLU A 837 31.98 -31.65 28.85
CA GLU A 837 31.24 -30.41 29.10
C GLU A 837 31.96 -29.22 28.50
N LEU A 838 31.22 -28.44 27.71
CA LEU A 838 31.69 -27.16 27.19
C LEU A 838 31.03 -26.02 27.96
N LEU A 839 31.82 -24.99 28.27
CA LEU A 839 31.31 -23.70 28.69
C LEU A 839 32.04 -22.58 27.93
N ILE A 840 31.26 -21.75 27.24
CA ILE A 840 31.71 -20.54 26.52
C ILE A 840 31.72 -19.35 27.49
N ASP A 841 32.77 -18.53 27.43
CA ASP A 841 33.04 -17.39 28.31
C ASP A 841 32.93 -17.72 29.81
N PRO A 842 33.68 -18.72 30.33
CA PRO A 842 33.55 -19.17 31.71
C PRO A 842 33.93 -18.10 32.74
N THR A 843 34.69 -17.07 32.34
CA THR A 843 35.11 -15.94 33.20
C THR A 843 34.22 -14.71 33.05
N ASN A 844 33.14 -14.79 32.25
CA ASN A 844 32.13 -13.74 32.10
C ASN A 844 32.70 -12.42 31.56
N GLN A 845 33.68 -12.49 30.64
CA GLN A 845 34.40 -11.33 30.10
C GLN A 845 33.63 -10.62 28.98
N ILE A 846 32.72 -11.30 28.30
CA ILE A 846 31.98 -10.76 27.15
C ILE A 846 30.55 -10.45 27.61
N THR A 847 30.05 -9.26 27.24
CA THR A 847 28.62 -8.97 27.37
C THR A 847 27.89 -9.58 26.19
N GLU A 848 27.05 -10.59 26.45
CA GLU A 848 26.31 -11.35 25.44
C GLU A 848 24.81 -11.12 25.55
N LEU A 849 24.06 -11.37 24.47
CA LEU A 849 22.59 -11.31 24.49
C LEU A 849 21.99 -12.38 25.41
N SER A 850 22.58 -13.57 25.40
CA SER A 850 22.23 -14.68 26.29
C SER A 850 23.51 -15.39 26.74
N LYS A 851 23.46 -15.92 27.96
CA LYS A 851 24.48 -16.84 28.50
C LYS A 851 23.92 -18.23 28.79
N THR A 852 22.60 -18.40 28.65
CA THR A 852 21.88 -19.64 28.92
C THR A 852 22.15 -20.73 27.87
N ASN A 853 22.69 -20.32 26.73
CA ASN A 853 23.01 -21.11 25.53
C ASN A 853 24.53 -21.34 25.37
N ASN A 854 25.33 -21.02 26.39
CA ASN A 854 26.80 -21.11 26.36
C ASN A 854 27.34 -22.48 26.77
N SER A 855 26.48 -23.47 27.02
CA SER A 855 26.90 -24.77 27.55
C SER A 855 26.33 -25.95 26.79
N ALA A 856 27.15 -27.00 26.64
CA ALA A 856 26.75 -28.26 26.05
C ALA A 856 27.37 -29.43 26.82
N THR A 857 26.67 -30.56 26.84
CA THR A 857 27.11 -31.77 27.52
C THR A 857 26.95 -32.97 26.60
N LEU A 858 28.02 -33.74 26.44
CA LEU A 858 27.98 -35.04 25.78
C LEU A 858 28.27 -36.13 26.82
N LEU A 859 27.29 -36.99 27.06
CA LEU A 859 27.47 -38.25 27.77
C LEU A 859 27.87 -39.32 26.77
N ILE A 860 28.90 -40.11 27.09
CA ILE A 860 29.47 -41.08 26.16
C ILE A 860 29.13 -42.48 26.63
N ASP A 861 28.33 -43.19 25.83
CA ASP A 861 28.15 -44.64 25.95
C ASP A 861 29.09 -45.35 24.98
N TRP A 862 30.22 -45.81 25.52
CA TRP A 862 31.21 -46.52 24.72
C TRP A 862 30.68 -47.83 24.11
N THR A 863 29.65 -48.46 24.69
CA THR A 863 29.07 -49.68 24.09
C THR A 863 28.42 -49.42 22.74
N GLN A 864 27.92 -48.19 22.54
CA GLN A 864 27.35 -47.74 21.27
C GLN A 864 28.39 -47.04 20.38
N ALA A 865 29.30 -46.26 20.97
CA ALA A 865 30.25 -45.44 20.23
C ALA A 865 31.33 -46.25 19.50
N GLN A 866 31.80 -47.36 20.09
CA GLN A 866 33.02 -48.06 19.67
C GLN A 866 33.06 -48.46 18.18
N ASN A 867 31.94 -48.91 17.62
CA ASN A 867 31.89 -49.46 16.26
C ASN A 867 31.62 -48.41 15.18
N SER A 868 31.35 -47.17 15.58
CA SER A 868 31.04 -46.05 14.68
C SER A 868 32.26 -45.15 14.48
N SER A 869 32.31 -44.42 13.36
CA SER A 869 33.34 -43.40 13.12
C SER A 869 33.08 -42.10 13.89
N SER A 870 31.84 -41.89 14.35
CA SER A 870 31.42 -40.78 15.20
C SER A 870 30.36 -41.21 16.22
N TYR A 871 30.20 -40.43 17.30
CA TYR A 871 29.17 -40.63 18.31
C TYR A 871 28.66 -39.30 18.88
N PRO A 872 27.32 -39.07 18.90
CA PRO A 872 26.28 -39.93 18.34
C PRO A 872 26.23 -39.89 16.80
N LEU A 873 25.66 -40.93 16.17
CA LEU A 873 25.59 -41.07 14.70
C LEU A 873 24.68 -40.05 13.99
N GLN A 874 23.73 -39.43 14.71
CA GLN A 874 22.74 -38.48 14.18
C GLN A 874 22.69 -37.21 15.05
N ALA A 875 23.81 -36.49 15.16
CA ALA A 875 23.90 -35.29 15.98
C ALA A 875 23.19 -34.04 15.38
N LEU A 876 22.67 -34.11 14.15
CA LEU A 876 22.10 -32.98 13.41
C LEU A 876 20.57 -33.13 13.20
N PRO A 877 19.82 -32.02 13.16
CA PRO A 877 18.37 -32.03 12.97
C PRO A 877 17.97 -32.47 11.56
N ASP A 878 16.87 -33.23 11.49
CA ASP A 878 16.21 -33.65 10.25
C ASP A 878 15.59 -32.45 9.51
N ARG A 879 15.78 -32.42 8.19
CA ARG A 879 15.32 -31.36 7.28
C ARG A 879 14.74 -31.92 5.98
N ILE A 880 14.55 -33.23 5.87
CA ILE A 880 14.03 -33.87 4.67
C ILE A 880 12.50 -33.90 4.80
N SER A 881 11.79 -33.51 3.74
CA SER A 881 10.33 -33.60 3.75
C SER A 881 9.90 -35.04 3.44
N PRO A 882 8.79 -35.52 4.03
CA PRO A 882 8.25 -36.82 3.68
C PRO A 882 7.66 -36.81 2.27
N GLU A 883 7.57 -37.99 1.66
CA GLU A 883 6.87 -38.21 0.40
C GLU A 883 5.39 -38.54 0.64
N ILE A 884 4.53 -38.19 -0.32
CA ILE A 884 3.09 -38.41 -0.23
C ILE A 884 2.50 -39.01 -1.50
N ASN A 885 1.58 -39.96 -1.33
CA ASN A 885 0.71 -40.47 -2.39
C ASN A 885 -0.76 -40.35 -1.97
N VAL A 886 -1.62 -39.85 -2.87
CA VAL A 886 -3.05 -39.66 -2.60
C VAL A 886 -3.88 -40.45 -3.60
N PHE A 887 -4.79 -41.25 -3.08
CA PHE A 887 -5.73 -42.07 -3.84
C PHE A 887 -7.16 -41.58 -3.55
N ILE A 888 -7.99 -41.56 -4.58
CA ILE A 888 -9.42 -41.29 -4.48
C ILE A 888 -10.17 -42.53 -4.95
N ASP A 889 -10.99 -43.08 -4.05
CA ASP A 889 -11.69 -44.35 -4.23
C ASP A 889 -10.72 -45.47 -4.70
N GLY A 890 -9.58 -45.59 -4.02
CA GLY A 890 -8.56 -46.61 -4.27
C GLY A 890 -7.66 -46.41 -5.49
N THR A 891 -7.77 -45.28 -6.21
CA THR A 891 -6.99 -45.03 -7.44
C THR A 891 -6.38 -43.63 -7.49
N ILE A 892 -5.22 -43.48 -8.15
CA ILE A 892 -4.64 -42.16 -8.46
C ILE A 892 -5.47 -41.52 -9.58
N LYS A 893 -5.85 -40.26 -9.39
CA LYS A 893 -6.69 -39.52 -10.34
C LYS A 893 -5.90 -38.45 -11.10
N GLU A 894 -6.30 -38.21 -12.35
CA GLU A 894 -5.79 -37.10 -13.18
C GLU A 894 -6.48 -35.77 -12.83
N ASN A 895 -5.85 -34.64 -13.15
CA ASN A 895 -6.44 -33.33 -12.85
C ASN A 895 -7.80 -33.15 -13.55
N LYS A 896 -8.78 -32.59 -12.83
CA LYS A 896 -10.20 -32.49 -13.22
C LYS A 896 -10.92 -33.84 -13.32
N ALA A 897 -10.46 -34.86 -12.59
CA ALA A 897 -11.14 -36.14 -12.54
C ALA A 897 -12.57 -36.00 -12.01
N VAL A 898 -13.50 -36.71 -12.65
CA VAL A 898 -14.88 -36.84 -12.18
C VAL A 898 -14.93 -37.83 -11.02
N VAL A 899 -15.53 -37.44 -9.90
CA VAL A 899 -15.66 -38.24 -8.69
C VAL A 899 -17.10 -38.27 -8.20
N ARG A 900 -17.44 -39.26 -7.36
CA ARG A 900 -18.74 -39.32 -6.68
C ARG A 900 -18.89 -38.23 -5.62
N LEU A 901 -20.10 -38.04 -5.10
CA LEU A 901 -20.37 -37.01 -4.08
C LEU A 901 -19.70 -37.27 -2.73
N ASN A 902 -19.44 -38.54 -2.39
CA ASN A 902 -18.79 -38.94 -1.14
C ASN A 902 -17.57 -39.84 -1.41
N PRO A 903 -16.51 -39.31 -2.03
CA PRO A 903 -15.33 -40.11 -2.33
C PRO A 903 -14.50 -40.35 -1.06
N GLN A 904 -13.91 -41.54 -0.98
CA GLN A 904 -12.92 -41.88 0.04
C GLN A 904 -11.54 -41.40 -0.43
N VAL A 905 -10.80 -40.74 0.45
CA VAL A 905 -9.44 -40.27 0.19
C VAL A 905 -8.49 -41.04 1.08
N GLU A 906 -7.53 -41.73 0.46
CA GLU A 906 -6.47 -42.46 1.14
C GLU A 906 -5.13 -41.79 0.86
N ILE A 907 -4.39 -41.48 1.91
CA ILE A 907 -3.15 -40.71 1.88
C ILE A 907 -2.05 -41.57 2.49
N PHE A 908 -0.97 -41.81 1.75
CA PHE A 908 0.21 -42.50 2.25
C PHE A 908 1.34 -41.49 2.44
N ILE A 909 1.92 -41.44 3.64
CA ILE A 909 3.12 -40.65 3.96
C ILE A 909 4.28 -41.61 4.17
N GLN A 910 5.43 -41.33 3.55
CA GLN A 910 6.67 -42.08 3.69
C GLN A 910 7.80 -41.13 4.10
N ASP A 911 8.64 -41.53 5.05
CA ASP A 911 9.75 -40.73 5.55
C ASP A 911 11.00 -41.58 5.82
N GLU A 912 12.21 -41.01 5.82
CA GLU A 912 13.41 -41.77 6.21
C GLU A 912 13.54 -41.96 7.72
N ASN A 913 12.83 -41.17 8.52
CA ASN A 913 12.73 -41.32 9.97
C ASN A 913 11.41 -41.99 10.40
N PRO A 914 11.37 -42.65 11.58
CA PRO A 914 10.16 -43.33 12.03
C PRO A 914 8.98 -42.36 12.27
N LEU A 915 7.80 -42.73 11.77
CA LEU A 915 6.55 -41.98 11.90
C LEU A 915 5.67 -42.54 13.01
N SER A 916 4.92 -41.67 13.69
CA SER A 916 4.05 -42.07 14.80
C SER A 916 2.67 -42.54 14.30
N PRO A 917 2.25 -43.79 14.58
CA PRO A 917 0.95 -44.32 14.15
C PRO A 917 -0.26 -43.63 14.82
N LYS A 918 -0.03 -42.75 15.79
CA LYS A 918 -1.09 -42.03 16.53
C LYS A 918 -1.21 -40.56 16.11
N ASP A 919 -0.38 -40.10 15.19
CA ASP A 919 -0.35 -38.70 14.80
C ASP A 919 -1.41 -38.38 13.73
N SER A 920 -2.61 -38.01 14.17
CA SER A 920 -3.68 -37.48 13.30
C SER A 920 -3.37 -36.12 12.67
N SER A 921 -2.29 -35.45 13.09
CA SER A 921 -1.83 -34.18 12.52
C SER A 921 -0.77 -34.37 11.42
N ALA A 922 -0.38 -35.62 11.14
CA ALA A 922 0.57 -35.99 10.09
C ALA A 922 0.10 -35.56 8.69
N VAL A 923 -1.21 -35.31 8.48
CA VAL A 923 -1.73 -34.68 7.26
C VAL A 923 -2.52 -33.42 7.55
N ASP A 924 -2.45 -32.45 6.64
CA ASP A 924 -3.47 -31.40 6.54
C ASP A 924 -4.16 -31.50 5.17
N VAL A 925 -5.49 -31.62 5.20
CA VAL A 925 -6.33 -31.72 4.01
C VAL A 925 -7.20 -30.46 3.91
N TYR A 926 -7.15 -29.77 2.79
CA TYR A 926 -8.02 -28.63 2.49
C TYR A 926 -8.87 -28.91 1.26
N LEU A 927 -10.06 -28.31 1.24
CA LEU A 927 -10.97 -28.34 0.12
C LEU A 927 -11.36 -26.90 -0.26
N LYS A 928 -11.07 -26.52 -1.50
CA LYS A 928 -11.43 -25.21 -2.07
C LYS A 928 -12.58 -25.40 -3.05
N SER A 929 -13.70 -24.71 -2.85
CA SER A 929 -14.93 -24.93 -3.63
C SER A 929 -15.14 -23.95 -4.79
N CYS A 930 -14.25 -22.97 -4.96
CA CYS A 930 -14.36 -21.91 -5.96
C CYS A 930 -13.01 -21.18 -6.13
N ALA A 931 -12.88 -20.39 -7.20
CA ALA A 931 -11.62 -19.69 -7.49
C ALA A 931 -11.23 -18.61 -6.45
N THR A 932 -12.22 -17.95 -5.84
CA THR A 932 -12.02 -16.76 -4.98
C THR A 932 -12.21 -17.00 -3.48
N CYS A 933 -12.58 -18.22 -3.07
CA CYS A 933 -12.81 -18.55 -1.66
C CYS A 933 -11.56 -19.11 -0.99
N ASP A 934 -11.47 -18.89 0.31
CA ASP A 934 -10.44 -19.47 1.16
C ASP A 934 -10.62 -20.99 1.26
N PRO A 935 -9.54 -21.78 1.06
CA PRO A 935 -9.58 -23.23 1.22
C PRO A 935 -9.98 -23.62 2.65
N GLN A 936 -10.94 -24.53 2.77
CA GLN A 936 -11.47 -24.99 4.05
C GLN A 936 -10.67 -26.19 4.55
N LYS A 937 -10.09 -26.10 5.75
CA LYS A 937 -9.36 -27.22 6.36
C LYS A 937 -10.32 -28.28 6.91
N LEU A 938 -10.11 -29.54 6.56
CA LEU A 938 -10.84 -30.66 7.14
C LEU A 938 -10.39 -30.91 8.59
N SER A 939 -11.33 -31.33 9.44
CA SER A 939 -11.03 -31.66 10.84
C SER A 939 -10.25 -32.96 10.92
N SER A 940 -9.12 -32.97 11.64
CA SER A 940 -8.34 -34.20 11.87
C SER A 940 -9.11 -35.30 12.61
N ARG A 941 -10.24 -34.96 13.25
CA ARG A 941 -11.15 -35.93 13.88
C ARG A 941 -11.85 -36.85 12.87
N SER A 942 -11.92 -36.48 11.60
CA SER A 942 -12.49 -37.33 10.55
C SER A 942 -11.47 -38.28 9.93
N PHE A 943 -10.22 -38.30 10.42
CA PHE A 943 -9.14 -39.10 9.85
C PHE A 943 -8.95 -40.39 10.63
N SER A 944 -8.77 -41.50 9.91
CA SER A 944 -8.28 -42.77 10.46
C SER A 944 -6.82 -42.95 10.10
N VAL A 945 -5.94 -43.15 11.08
CA VAL A 945 -4.48 -43.31 10.86
C VAL A 945 -4.03 -44.71 11.24
N SER A 946 -3.23 -45.33 10.38
CA SER A 946 -2.60 -46.64 10.62
C SER A 946 -1.17 -46.66 10.09
N ALA A 947 -0.24 -47.28 10.83
CA ALA A 947 1.10 -47.53 10.31
C ALA A 947 1.11 -48.70 9.32
N VAL A 948 1.72 -48.48 8.16
CA VAL A 948 2.05 -49.52 7.17
C VAL A 948 3.43 -50.11 7.50
N SER A 949 4.36 -49.27 7.94
CA SER A 949 5.67 -49.66 8.48
C SER A 949 6.14 -48.64 9.53
N ALA A 950 7.32 -48.82 10.12
CA ALA A 950 7.90 -47.83 11.05
C ALA A 950 8.06 -46.44 10.42
N ASN A 951 8.21 -46.38 9.09
CA ASN A 951 8.53 -45.19 8.31
C ASN A 951 7.39 -44.75 7.38
N GLN A 952 6.20 -45.38 7.49
CA GLN A 952 5.09 -45.15 6.58
C GLN A 952 3.74 -45.16 7.27
N LEU A 953 2.93 -44.12 7.03
CA LEU A 953 1.56 -44.01 7.53
C LEU A 953 0.55 -44.06 6.38
N GLN A 954 -0.61 -44.66 6.64
CA GLN A 954 -1.81 -44.55 5.83
C GLN A 954 -2.85 -43.74 6.62
N ILE A 955 -3.42 -42.72 5.98
CA ILE A 955 -4.47 -41.87 6.53
C ILE A 955 -5.68 -41.93 5.60
N THR A 956 -6.85 -42.20 6.14
CA THR A 956 -8.11 -42.31 5.38
C THR A 956 -9.13 -41.29 5.85
N THR A 957 -9.80 -40.61 4.92
CA THR A 957 -10.91 -39.68 5.18
C THR A 957 -11.97 -39.78 4.08
N SER A 958 -13.11 -39.13 4.23
CA SER A 958 -14.14 -39.01 3.19
C SER A 958 -14.49 -37.55 2.96
N LEU A 959 -14.72 -37.18 1.70
CA LEU A 959 -15.20 -35.83 1.35
C LEU A 959 -16.73 -35.84 1.24
N SER A 960 -17.35 -34.68 1.45
CA SER A 960 -18.77 -34.46 1.20
C SER A 960 -18.92 -33.32 0.20
N LEU A 961 -19.21 -33.67 -1.06
CA LEU A 961 -19.20 -32.75 -2.20
C LEU A 961 -20.63 -32.47 -2.69
N LYS A 962 -20.86 -31.28 -3.25
CA LYS A 962 -22.13 -30.91 -3.90
C LYS A 962 -22.10 -31.29 -5.36
N ALA A 963 -23.22 -31.77 -5.90
CA ALA A 963 -23.36 -32.09 -7.33
C ALA A 963 -23.09 -30.87 -8.24
N GLY A 964 -22.58 -31.13 -9.44
CA GLY A 964 -22.32 -30.10 -10.46
C GLY A 964 -21.25 -29.07 -10.08
N SER A 965 -20.37 -29.40 -9.14
CA SER A 965 -19.37 -28.46 -8.59
C SER A 965 -17.94 -28.94 -8.86
N THR A 966 -17.03 -27.98 -8.98
CA THR A 966 -15.58 -28.21 -9.06
C THR A 966 -14.95 -27.87 -7.72
N TYR A 967 -14.09 -28.75 -7.23
CA TYR A 967 -13.32 -28.55 -6.02
C TYR A 967 -11.84 -28.72 -6.31
N GLN A 968 -10.98 -28.05 -5.54
CA GLN A 968 -9.56 -28.36 -5.49
C GLN A 968 -9.23 -28.98 -4.13
N LEU A 969 -8.72 -30.21 -4.16
CA LEU A 969 -8.19 -30.92 -3.02
C LEU A 969 -6.71 -30.55 -2.85
N ILE A 970 -6.32 -30.14 -1.64
CA ILE A 970 -4.95 -29.77 -1.30
C ILE A 970 -4.52 -30.60 -0.09
N VAL A 971 -3.44 -31.37 -0.20
CA VAL A 971 -2.96 -32.27 0.86
C VAL A 971 -1.49 -32.02 1.16
N PHE A 972 -1.18 -31.84 2.45
CA PHE A 972 0.18 -31.80 2.98
C PHE A 972 0.43 -33.02 3.86
N GLY A 973 1.55 -33.71 3.67
CA GLY A 973 2.10 -34.67 4.65
C GLY A 973 3.14 -34.02 5.56
N LYS A 974 3.29 -34.51 6.78
CA LYS A 974 4.25 -34.08 7.80
C LYS A 974 5.00 -35.27 8.39
N ASP A 975 6.28 -35.09 8.64
CA ASP A 975 7.09 -36.03 9.41
C ASP A 975 7.03 -35.72 10.93
N ALA A 976 7.81 -36.47 11.72
CA ALA A 976 7.91 -36.28 13.16
C ALA A 976 8.67 -35.01 13.58
N ALA A 977 9.53 -34.48 12.70
CA ALA A 977 10.26 -33.22 12.89
C ALA A 977 9.42 -31.99 12.50
N GLY A 978 8.27 -32.20 11.84
CA GLY A 978 7.37 -31.18 11.34
C GLY A 978 7.66 -30.73 9.90
N ASN A 979 8.60 -31.33 9.18
CA ASN A 979 8.84 -31.00 7.77
C ASN A 979 7.62 -31.45 6.95
N ARG A 980 7.23 -30.62 5.97
CA ARG A 980 6.04 -30.85 5.14
C ARG A 980 6.40 -31.22 3.71
N THR A 981 5.55 -32.02 3.07
CA THR A 981 5.56 -32.22 1.61
C THR A 981 5.45 -30.87 0.89
N GLN A 982 6.40 -30.57 0.01
CA GLN A 982 6.43 -29.34 -0.78
C GLN A 982 6.91 -29.63 -2.21
N PRO A 983 6.13 -29.29 -3.26
CA PRO A 983 4.79 -28.70 -3.20
C PRO A 983 3.75 -29.65 -2.56
N PRO A 984 2.61 -29.13 -2.07
CA PRO A 984 1.51 -30.00 -1.66
C PRO A 984 0.97 -30.82 -2.83
N TYR A 985 0.34 -31.96 -2.52
CA TYR A 985 -0.48 -32.64 -3.51
C TYR A 985 -1.72 -31.79 -3.79
N THR A 986 -1.92 -31.42 -5.06
CA THR A 986 -3.11 -30.67 -5.50
C THR A 986 -3.83 -31.43 -6.60
N LEU A 987 -5.15 -31.47 -6.53
CA LEU A 987 -5.99 -32.13 -7.52
C LEU A 987 -7.34 -31.41 -7.65
N ASP A 988 -7.65 -30.92 -8.85
CA ASP A 988 -9.00 -30.48 -9.17
C ASP A 988 -9.89 -31.70 -9.40
N ILE A 989 -11.03 -31.77 -8.73
CA ILE A 989 -12.03 -32.83 -8.86
C ILE A 989 -13.38 -32.21 -9.24
N VAL A 990 -14.12 -32.92 -10.08
CA VAL A 990 -15.42 -32.49 -10.60
C VAL A 990 -16.50 -33.47 -10.15
N THR A 991 -17.66 -32.96 -9.78
CA THR A 991 -18.85 -33.77 -9.49
C THR A 991 -19.92 -33.51 -10.52
N LEU A 992 -20.64 -34.55 -10.92
CA LEU A 992 -21.68 -34.45 -11.94
C LEU A 992 -22.99 -33.92 -11.35
N ALA A 993 -23.75 -33.20 -12.17
CA ALA A 993 -25.16 -32.89 -11.89
C ALA A 993 -26.11 -33.92 -12.54
N THR A 994 -25.70 -34.50 -13.68
CA THR A 994 -26.46 -35.48 -14.48
C THR A 994 -25.50 -36.49 -15.11
N ASP A 995 -26.00 -37.65 -15.50
CA ASP A 995 -25.23 -38.67 -16.22
C ASP A 995 -24.73 -38.17 -17.58
N GLU A 996 -23.54 -38.61 -17.97
CA GLU A 996 -22.95 -38.39 -19.30
C GLU A 996 -22.82 -39.72 -20.07
N PRO A 997 -22.67 -39.69 -21.41
CA PRO A 997 -22.52 -40.91 -22.20
C PRO A 997 -21.30 -41.76 -21.81
N ILE A 998 -21.54 -43.04 -21.52
CA ILE A 998 -20.49 -44.02 -21.23
C ILE A 998 -19.68 -44.29 -22.51
N THR A 999 -18.36 -44.16 -22.42
CA THR A 999 -17.46 -44.45 -23.55
C THR A 999 -16.41 -45.50 -23.18
N LEU A 1000 -16.15 -46.43 -24.10
CA LEU A 1000 -15.10 -47.44 -23.98
C LEU A 1000 -14.14 -47.29 -25.17
N ARG A 1001 -12.85 -47.09 -24.90
CA ARG A 1001 -11.80 -46.97 -25.90
C ARG A 1001 -10.73 -48.02 -25.67
N THR A 1002 -10.08 -48.47 -26.73
CA THR A 1002 -8.95 -49.40 -26.67
C THR A 1002 -7.77 -48.82 -27.41
N TYR A 1003 -6.63 -48.63 -26.75
CA TYR A 1003 -5.43 -48.07 -27.38
C TYR A 1003 -4.13 -48.52 -26.68
N PRO A 1004 -2.98 -48.60 -27.39
CA PRO A 1004 -2.89 -48.57 -28.85
C PRO A 1004 -3.66 -49.76 -29.47
N ASN A 1005 -4.18 -49.59 -30.68
CA ASN A 1005 -4.89 -50.65 -31.41
C ASN A 1005 -4.70 -50.39 -32.92
N PRO A 1006 -3.72 -51.03 -33.58
CA PRO A 1006 -3.00 -52.24 -33.15
C PRO A 1006 -2.04 -52.08 -31.96
N ALA A 1007 -1.84 -53.13 -31.17
CA ALA A 1007 -0.96 -53.19 -29.99
C ALA A 1007 0.08 -54.31 -30.10
N SER A 1008 1.31 -54.08 -29.62
CA SER A 1008 2.36 -55.12 -29.54
C SER A 1008 2.83 -55.42 -28.10
N THR A 1009 2.67 -54.47 -27.17
CA THR A 1009 3.12 -54.62 -25.77
C THR A 1009 1.96 -54.76 -24.78
N TYR A 1010 0.92 -53.95 -24.91
CA TYR A 1010 -0.33 -54.02 -24.16
C TYR A 1010 -1.40 -53.20 -24.89
N VAL A 1011 -2.67 -53.54 -24.66
CA VAL A 1011 -3.80 -52.67 -25.00
C VAL A 1011 -4.41 -52.16 -23.70
N LYS A 1012 -4.67 -50.85 -23.63
CA LYS A 1012 -5.43 -50.24 -22.54
C LYS A 1012 -6.90 -50.15 -22.94
N PHE A 1013 -7.75 -50.83 -22.19
CA PHE A 1013 -9.18 -50.58 -22.18
C PHE A 1013 -9.45 -49.40 -21.26
N GLU A 1014 -10.03 -48.34 -21.78
CA GLU A 1014 -10.36 -47.12 -21.04
C GLU A 1014 -11.88 -46.90 -21.08
N LEU A 1015 -12.50 -47.03 -19.91
CA LEU A 1015 -13.93 -46.84 -19.69
C LEU A 1015 -14.16 -45.52 -18.96
N ASN A 1016 -14.80 -44.55 -19.61
CA ASN A 1016 -15.31 -43.36 -18.93
C ASN A 1016 -16.74 -43.61 -18.48
N LEU A 1017 -16.93 -43.61 -17.17
CA LEU A 1017 -18.15 -43.93 -16.46
C LEU A 1017 -18.59 -42.71 -15.63
N ASN A 1018 -18.97 -41.66 -16.35
CA ASN A 1018 -19.42 -40.38 -15.80
C ASN A 1018 -20.92 -40.46 -15.48
N VAL A 1019 -21.26 -41.21 -14.44
CA VAL A 1019 -22.64 -41.48 -14.02
C VAL A 1019 -22.81 -41.26 -12.51
N LEU A 1020 -24.02 -40.91 -12.09
CA LEU A 1020 -24.38 -40.62 -10.69
C LEU A 1020 -24.39 -41.90 -9.84
N GLU A 1021 -24.82 -43.02 -10.41
CA GLU A 1021 -24.77 -44.34 -9.77
C GLU A 1021 -23.87 -45.28 -10.54
N LEU A 1022 -23.07 -46.09 -9.85
CA LEU A 1022 -22.22 -47.10 -10.50
C LEU A 1022 -23.00 -48.39 -10.75
N PRO A 1023 -22.65 -49.16 -11.81
CA PRO A 1023 -23.20 -50.48 -12.02
C PRO A 1023 -22.83 -51.41 -10.85
N ALA A 1024 -23.70 -52.37 -10.56
CA ALA A 1024 -23.50 -53.39 -9.53
C ALA A 1024 -22.41 -54.40 -9.91
N GLU A 1025 -22.28 -54.72 -11.20
CA GLU A 1025 -21.26 -55.62 -11.74
C GLU A 1025 -20.75 -55.11 -13.09
N SER A 1026 -19.48 -55.32 -13.37
CA SER A 1026 -18.84 -54.98 -14.64
C SER A 1026 -17.85 -56.08 -15.01
N ARG A 1027 -18.02 -56.66 -16.20
CA ARG A 1027 -17.27 -57.84 -16.63
C ARG A 1027 -16.76 -57.67 -18.05
N LEU A 1028 -15.44 -57.82 -18.24
CA LEU A 1028 -14.79 -57.76 -19.54
C LEU A 1028 -14.43 -59.18 -19.98
N THR A 1029 -14.99 -59.57 -21.13
CA THR A 1029 -14.70 -60.85 -21.77
C THR A 1029 -14.00 -60.60 -23.10
N ILE A 1030 -12.85 -61.24 -23.34
CA ILE A 1030 -12.10 -61.19 -24.60
C ILE A 1030 -12.07 -62.60 -25.20
N TYR A 1031 -12.26 -62.67 -26.51
CA TYR A 1031 -12.40 -63.90 -27.28
C TYR A 1031 -11.25 -64.04 -28.28
N ASN A 1032 -10.85 -65.28 -28.57
CA ASN A 1032 -10.02 -65.57 -29.74
C ASN A 1032 -10.86 -65.60 -31.03
N GLN A 1033 -10.22 -65.78 -32.19
CA GLN A 1033 -10.90 -65.81 -33.50
C GLN A 1033 -11.92 -66.94 -33.67
N SER A 1034 -11.79 -68.03 -32.90
CA SER A 1034 -12.73 -69.15 -32.88
C SER A 1034 -13.91 -68.94 -31.90
N GLY A 1035 -13.98 -67.79 -31.23
CA GLY A 1035 -15.04 -67.46 -30.27
C GLY A 1035 -14.84 -68.04 -28.86
N VAL A 1036 -13.67 -68.60 -28.56
CA VAL A 1036 -13.34 -69.11 -27.22
C VAL A 1036 -12.93 -67.95 -26.32
N ARG A 1037 -13.46 -67.90 -25.10
CA ARG A 1037 -13.09 -66.90 -24.08
C ARG A 1037 -11.67 -67.14 -23.61
N ILE A 1038 -10.82 -66.12 -23.72
CA ILE A 1038 -9.41 -66.18 -23.29
C ILE A 1038 -9.10 -65.21 -22.15
N PHE A 1039 -10.02 -64.28 -21.87
CA PHE A 1039 -10.01 -63.41 -20.70
C PHE A 1039 -11.46 -63.20 -20.28
N ASP A 1040 -11.77 -63.39 -19.01
CA ASP A 1040 -13.13 -63.26 -18.49
C ASP A 1040 -13.11 -62.86 -17.01
N ASN A 1041 -12.83 -61.58 -16.76
CA ASN A 1041 -12.62 -61.05 -15.41
C ASN A 1041 -13.51 -59.83 -15.14
N ASN A 1042 -13.69 -59.52 -13.86
CA ASN A 1042 -14.32 -58.28 -13.44
C ASN A 1042 -13.48 -57.08 -13.89
N PHE A 1043 -14.13 -56.11 -14.52
CA PHE A 1043 -13.53 -54.82 -14.84
C PHE A 1043 -13.83 -53.89 -13.67
N LEU A 1044 -12.89 -53.65 -12.76
CA LEU A 1044 -13.14 -52.77 -11.61
C LEU A 1044 -13.51 -51.36 -12.07
N VAL A 1045 -14.63 -50.84 -11.57
CA VAL A 1045 -15.16 -49.52 -11.95
C VAL A 1045 -15.32 -48.60 -10.75
N SER A 1046 -15.03 -47.33 -10.98
CA SER A 1046 -15.26 -46.17 -10.13
C SER A 1046 -15.88 -45.06 -10.95
N THR A 1047 -16.42 -44.02 -10.31
CA THR A 1047 -16.93 -42.85 -11.05
C THR A 1047 -15.78 -42.19 -11.82
N GLY A 1048 -16.03 -41.80 -13.06
CA GLY A 1048 -15.02 -41.20 -13.92
C GLY A 1048 -14.31 -42.22 -14.81
N LYS A 1049 -13.02 -41.96 -15.06
CA LYS A 1049 -12.18 -42.76 -15.95
C LYS A 1049 -11.64 -43.99 -15.24
N ASN A 1050 -11.77 -45.15 -15.88
CA ASN A 1050 -11.31 -46.45 -15.40
C ASN A 1050 -10.49 -47.13 -16.49
N SER A 1051 -9.49 -47.92 -16.10
CA SER A 1051 -8.68 -48.61 -17.09
C SER A 1051 -8.21 -49.99 -16.70
N LEU A 1052 -8.08 -50.86 -17.69
CA LEU A 1052 -7.53 -52.20 -17.57
C LEU A 1052 -6.52 -52.45 -18.70
N LEU A 1053 -5.33 -52.92 -18.35
CA LEU A 1053 -4.32 -53.33 -19.31
C LEU A 1053 -4.47 -54.82 -19.62
N TRP A 1054 -4.48 -55.16 -20.91
CA TRP A 1054 -4.53 -56.54 -21.37
C TRP A 1054 -3.41 -56.81 -22.37
N GLN A 1055 -2.90 -58.05 -22.37
CA GLN A 1055 -1.87 -58.50 -23.30
C GLN A 1055 -2.34 -59.73 -24.06
N GLY A 1056 -2.15 -59.72 -25.38
CA GLY A 1056 -2.38 -60.88 -26.22
C GLY A 1056 -1.19 -61.85 -26.15
N LEU A 1057 -1.47 -63.16 -26.25
CA LEU A 1057 -0.44 -64.19 -26.26
C LEU A 1057 0.09 -64.49 -27.67
N THR A 1058 -0.75 -64.29 -28.69
CA THR A 1058 -0.40 -64.52 -30.09
C THR A 1058 -0.89 -63.37 -30.98
N PRO A 1059 -0.21 -63.06 -32.09
CA PRO A 1059 -0.69 -62.07 -33.06
C PRO A 1059 -2.07 -62.44 -33.62
N GLY A 1060 -2.98 -61.49 -33.70
CA GLY A 1060 -4.34 -61.74 -34.18
C GLY A 1060 -5.36 -60.68 -33.80
N ILE A 1061 -6.61 -60.89 -34.21
CA ILE A 1061 -7.75 -60.03 -33.86
C ILE A 1061 -8.55 -60.69 -32.74
N TYR A 1062 -8.76 -59.94 -31.66
CA TYR A 1062 -9.44 -60.38 -30.45
C TYR A 1062 -10.72 -59.57 -30.24
N PRO A 1063 -11.91 -60.12 -30.54
CA PRO A 1063 -13.17 -59.50 -30.16
C PRO A 1063 -13.29 -59.40 -28.63
N TYR A 1064 -13.91 -58.34 -28.14
CA TYR A 1064 -14.21 -58.18 -26.72
C TYR A 1064 -15.65 -57.74 -26.49
N SER A 1065 -16.14 -57.99 -25.28
CA SER A 1065 -17.43 -57.55 -24.77
C SER A 1065 -17.27 -57.07 -23.32
N LEU A 1066 -17.62 -55.82 -23.04
CA LEU A 1066 -17.74 -55.29 -21.68
C LEU A 1066 -19.24 -55.21 -21.34
N GLN A 1067 -19.66 -55.98 -20.33
CA GLN A 1067 -21.02 -55.94 -19.80
C GLN A 1067 -21.04 -55.15 -18.50
N LEU A 1068 -21.96 -54.19 -18.39
CA LEU A 1068 -22.27 -53.42 -17.18
C LEU A 1068 -23.67 -53.81 -16.71
N THR A 1069 -23.79 -54.35 -15.51
CA THR A 1069 -25.06 -54.74 -14.88
C THR A 1069 -25.38 -53.75 -13.76
N TRP A 1070 -26.51 -53.07 -13.85
CA TRP A 1070 -26.95 -52.04 -12.93
C TRP A 1070 -27.77 -52.63 -11.76
N LYS A 1071 -27.91 -51.88 -10.67
CA LYS A 1071 -28.63 -52.33 -9.46
C LYS A 1071 -30.11 -52.60 -9.70
N ASP A 1072 -30.71 -51.92 -10.68
CA ASP A 1072 -32.10 -52.11 -11.13
C ASP A 1072 -32.28 -53.33 -12.06
N GLY A 1073 -31.19 -54.07 -12.35
CA GLY A 1073 -31.19 -55.23 -13.23
C GLY A 1073 -30.96 -54.90 -14.71
N ARG A 1074 -30.84 -53.63 -15.09
CA ARG A 1074 -30.52 -53.22 -16.47
C ARG A 1074 -29.11 -53.68 -16.85
N THR A 1075 -28.92 -54.15 -18.08
CA THR A 1075 -27.59 -54.53 -18.61
C THR A 1075 -27.24 -53.73 -19.85
N GLU A 1076 -26.04 -53.15 -19.89
CA GLU A 1076 -25.47 -52.50 -21.06
C GLU A 1076 -24.23 -53.27 -21.54
N VAL A 1077 -24.14 -53.53 -22.85
CA VAL A 1077 -23.01 -54.27 -23.44
C VAL A 1077 -22.28 -53.40 -24.46
N ARG A 1078 -20.96 -53.31 -24.34
CA ARG A 1078 -20.07 -52.60 -25.26
C ARG A 1078 -19.10 -53.60 -25.89
N THR A 1079 -19.18 -53.79 -27.21
CA THR A 1079 -18.32 -54.72 -27.93
C THR A 1079 -17.33 -54.01 -28.85
N GLY A 1080 -16.17 -54.63 -29.09
CA GLY A 1080 -15.20 -54.14 -30.05
C GLY A 1080 -14.17 -55.21 -30.42
N LYS A 1081 -13.06 -54.81 -31.03
CA LYS A 1081 -11.98 -55.72 -31.43
C LYS A 1081 -10.62 -55.09 -31.14
N VAL A 1082 -9.69 -55.87 -30.62
CA VAL A 1082 -8.27 -55.50 -30.46
C VAL A 1082 -7.45 -56.21 -31.53
N SER A 1083 -6.60 -55.48 -32.24
CA SER A 1083 -5.60 -56.03 -33.14
C SER A 1083 -4.27 -56.14 -32.38
N TRP A 1084 -3.78 -57.36 -32.19
CA TRP A 1084 -2.51 -57.66 -31.52
C TRP A 1084 -1.45 -58.04 -32.54
N GLN A 1085 -0.28 -57.42 -32.45
CA GLN A 1085 0.86 -57.59 -33.36
C GLN A 1085 2.09 -58.11 -32.58
N PRO A 1086 3.07 -58.73 -33.28
CA PRO A 1086 4.29 -59.24 -32.65
C PRO A 1086 5.10 -58.19 -31.89
#